data_AF-A0AA88QEG2-F1
#
_entry.id   AF-A0AA88QEG2-F1
#
_cell.length_a   1.000
_cell.length_b   1.000
_cell.length_c   1.000
_cell.angle_alpha   90.00
_cell.angle_beta   90.00
_cell.angle_gamma   90.00
#
_symmetry.space_group_name_H-M   'P 1'
#
loop_
_entity.id
_entity.type
_entity.pdbx_description
1 polymer ?
#
loop_
_entity_poly.entity_id
_entity_poly.type
_entity_poly.pdbx_seq_one_letter_code
_entity_poly.pdbx_strand_id
1 'polypeptide(L)'
;MLLLSHIENSGPKSPEYNITILLWHWPFGVRYKLERDVCMDKYEIPRCFLSDNRSLFAQADVVVFHHYELWTGNSKLPLHLTRPPMQKWLWLSLEPPVNNHNLSNYRSLFNWTMSYRRDADIYMPYGELVSKRTNGTYIIPKKSDCLVCWVVSKYKANQSRSLVFQQLKKHIPSKLIEVYGLWSKRPLSDKKLLSTISRCYFYLAFENSISTDYITEKLWRNSLQAGSVPVVLGPPRNIYELSIPPESFIHVNDFSSIKALATFLNQCTAMADSKDETVAASKPEVFYNYRERNKCSPEEDARLERQHFWNVINAFKYYRIHVHERVNRAERQFRCLPDHHQQLLTNFLPNLNKIRYCIDRNQDVLQAVVHNCLHMFENMEYGQDGDPRKVRPSSTFDMDKLKSTIKQFVRDWSEAGKAERDSCYKPIIDEIQRLFPPDQCDVSQVKVLVPGAGLGRLAWEIAHLGYSCQGNEWSFFMLFSSNFVLNRCDKENELTLYPWIHQFSNNKMSSDQTRPVSFPDVNPQSLPADSDFSMVAGDFQEVYSDPEMWDCVATCFFIDTAHNVVDYIETIWNILKPGGVWMNLGPLLYHYENMANELSIELSYEEIKAVILKYGFVLELESQSVPSTYTENDRSMLKYLYDCVFFIVRKPAEQLINGDQTPKDGQTEDSSQTRNST
;
A
#
# COMPACT_ATOMS: atom_id res chain seq x y z
N MET A 1 -16.98 -3.61 -25.07
CA MET A 1 -18.33 -3.03 -25.08
C MET A 1 -18.52 -2.38 -23.72
N LEU A 2 -18.11 -1.12 -23.61
CA LEU A 2 -18.06 -0.33 -22.38
C LEU A 2 -19.49 -0.18 -21.84
N LEU A 3 -19.77 -0.67 -20.63
CA LEU A 3 -20.94 -0.18 -19.88
C LEU A 3 -20.41 0.80 -18.84
N LEU A 4 -20.80 2.05 -19.02
CA LEU A 4 -21.03 2.97 -17.92
C LEU A 4 -22.18 2.40 -17.07
N SER A 5 -21.86 1.64 -16.03
CA SER A 5 -22.85 1.29 -15.01
C SER A 5 -23.06 2.48 -14.08
N HIS A 6 -24.23 3.09 -14.21
CA HIS A 6 -24.96 3.92 -13.25
C HIS A 6 -24.15 4.65 -12.17
N ILE A 7 -23.72 5.87 -12.52
CA ILE A 7 -23.70 6.97 -11.56
C ILE A 7 -25.10 7.58 -11.61
N GLU A 8 -25.82 7.54 -10.49
CA GLU A 8 -27.05 8.32 -10.31
C GLU A 8 -26.72 9.80 -10.53
N ASN A 9 -27.33 10.37 -11.57
CA ASN A 9 -27.16 11.75 -11.98
C ASN A 9 -27.76 12.71 -10.94
N SER A 10 -26.94 13.21 -10.03
CA SER A 10 -27.18 14.48 -9.33
C SER A 10 -25.92 15.36 -9.39
N GLY A 11 -25.48 15.67 -10.62
CA GLY A 11 -24.41 16.62 -10.91
C GLY A 11 -24.80 17.58 -12.04
N PRO A 12 -24.22 18.81 -12.09
CA PRO A 12 -24.64 19.86 -13.01
C PRO A 12 -24.46 19.44 -14.48
N LYS A 13 -25.47 19.72 -15.31
CA LYS A 13 -25.50 19.43 -16.76
C LYS A 13 -24.21 19.89 -17.44
N SER A 14 -23.50 18.97 -18.07
CA SER A 14 -22.31 19.26 -18.87
C SER A 14 -22.66 20.07 -20.14
N PRO A 15 -21.76 20.94 -20.63
CA PRO A 15 -22.04 21.79 -21.79
C PRO A 15 -22.27 20.99 -23.09
N GLU A 16 -23.13 21.51 -23.97
CA GLU A 16 -23.51 20.94 -25.27
C GLU A 16 -22.43 21.08 -26.37
N TYR A 17 -21.23 20.52 -26.18
CA TYR A 17 -20.14 20.65 -27.16
C TYR A 17 -19.83 19.33 -27.90
N ASN A 18 -19.58 19.41 -29.20
CA ASN A 18 -19.16 18.29 -30.06
C ASN A 18 -17.63 18.17 -30.05
N ILE A 19 -17.09 16.98 -29.77
CA ILE A 19 -15.65 16.73 -29.79
C ILE A 19 -15.21 16.01 -31.07
N THR A 20 -14.22 16.56 -31.77
CA THR A 20 -13.60 15.95 -32.95
C THR A 20 -12.19 15.46 -32.61
N ILE A 21 -11.96 14.16 -32.77
CA ILE A 21 -10.68 13.49 -32.54
C ILE A 21 -10.09 13.09 -33.90
N LEU A 22 -8.93 13.63 -34.23
CA LEU A 22 -8.21 13.36 -35.46
C LEU A 22 -7.04 12.42 -35.20
N LEU A 23 -7.07 11.21 -35.76
CA LEU A 23 -5.93 10.31 -35.78
C LEU A 23 -4.98 10.74 -36.90
N TRP A 24 -3.83 11.33 -36.55
CA TRP A 24 -2.92 11.89 -37.55
C TRP A 24 -2.31 10.82 -38.45
N HIS A 25 -1.96 9.69 -37.86
CA HIS A 25 -1.46 8.50 -38.55
C HIS A 25 -1.95 7.24 -37.83
N TRP A 26 -2.27 6.22 -38.62
CA TRP A 26 -2.67 4.91 -38.11
C TRP A 26 -1.48 4.18 -37.47
N PRO A 27 -1.63 3.68 -36.22
CA PRO A 27 -0.62 2.85 -35.58
C PRO A 27 -0.24 1.63 -36.44
N PHE A 28 1.06 1.44 -36.63
CA PHE A 28 1.67 0.37 -37.43
C PHE A 28 1.19 0.32 -38.89
N GLY A 29 0.63 1.41 -39.42
CA GLY A 29 0.05 1.48 -40.76
C GLY A 29 -1.25 0.69 -40.94
N VAL A 30 -1.83 0.14 -39.87
CA VAL A 30 -3.05 -0.67 -39.93
C VAL A 30 -4.27 0.26 -39.93
N ARG A 31 -4.96 0.34 -41.07
CA ARG A 31 -6.15 1.20 -41.23
C ARG A 31 -7.42 0.44 -40.88
N TYR A 32 -8.33 1.12 -40.20
CA TYR A 32 -9.69 0.66 -39.96
C TYR A 32 -10.68 1.56 -40.67
N LYS A 33 -11.81 1.01 -41.09
CA LYS A 33 -12.89 1.80 -41.70
C LYS A 33 -13.55 2.67 -40.62
N LEU A 34 -13.40 3.99 -40.73
CA LEU A 34 -14.10 5.00 -39.94
C LEU A 34 -15.34 5.52 -40.69
N GLU A 35 -16.11 4.61 -41.29
CA GLU A 35 -17.37 4.96 -41.96
C GLU A 35 -18.44 5.16 -40.87
N ARG A 36 -19.22 6.25 -40.93
CA ARG A 36 -20.27 6.65 -39.95
C ARG A 36 -19.71 7.12 -38.59
N ASP A 37 -20.59 7.38 -37.62
CA ASP A 37 -20.21 7.84 -36.28
C ASP A 37 -19.76 6.64 -35.43
N VAL A 38 -18.47 6.29 -35.51
CA VAL A 38 -17.90 5.15 -34.79
C VAL A 38 -18.03 5.29 -33.27
N CYS A 39 -17.97 6.53 -32.73
CA CYS A 39 -18.12 6.75 -31.30
C CYS A 39 -19.53 6.38 -30.85
N MET A 40 -20.54 6.81 -31.59
CA MET A 40 -21.93 6.42 -31.34
C MET A 40 -22.17 4.94 -31.64
N ASP A 41 -21.88 4.48 -32.85
CA ASP A 41 -22.30 3.17 -33.36
C ASP A 41 -21.68 1.99 -32.59
N LYS A 42 -20.47 2.14 -32.05
CA LYS A 42 -19.76 1.05 -31.35
C LYS A 42 -19.65 1.22 -29.85
N TYR A 43 -19.69 2.46 -29.38
CA TYR A 43 -19.40 2.80 -27.98
C TYR A 43 -20.53 3.60 -27.31
N GLU A 44 -21.58 3.96 -28.04
CA GLU A 44 -22.73 4.74 -27.54
C GLU A 44 -22.31 6.08 -26.95
N ILE A 45 -21.23 6.68 -27.49
CA ILE A 45 -20.71 7.98 -27.04
C ILE A 45 -21.26 9.07 -27.96
N PRO A 46 -22.30 9.83 -27.54
CA PRO A 46 -22.84 10.92 -28.34
C PRO A 46 -21.83 12.05 -28.51
N ARG A 47 -21.93 12.77 -29.64
CA ARG A 47 -21.19 14.02 -29.92
C ARG A 47 -19.67 13.85 -29.93
N CYS A 48 -19.19 12.65 -30.28
CA CYS A 48 -17.79 12.32 -30.47
C CYS A 48 -17.57 11.91 -31.92
N PHE A 49 -16.62 12.55 -32.60
CA PHE A 49 -16.35 12.29 -34.00
C PHE A 49 -14.89 11.89 -34.18
N LEU A 50 -14.65 10.62 -34.50
CA LEU A 50 -13.32 10.10 -34.80
C LEU A 50 -13.08 10.13 -36.32
N SER A 51 -12.00 10.76 -36.76
CA SER A 51 -11.60 10.84 -38.17
C SER A 51 -10.11 10.62 -38.35
N ASP A 52 -9.70 10.12 -39.51
CA ASP A 52 -8.32 10.12 -40.00
C ASP A 52 -8.10 11.09 -41.17
N ASN A 53 -9.12 11.89 -41.50
CA ASN A 53 -9.04 12.90 -42.55
C ASN A 53 -8.30 14.16 -42.07
N ARG A 54 -7.04 14.31 -42.50
CA ARG A 54 -6.16 15.41 -42.11
C ARG A 54 -6.66 16.80 -42.51
N SER A 55 -7.58 16.93 -43.46
CA SER A 55 -8.17 18.23 -43.80
C SER A 55 -8.94 18.83 -42.62
N LEU A 56 -9.32 18.01 -41.64
CA LEU A 56 -10.01 18.45 -40.42
C LEU A 56 -9.06 18.97 -39.34
N PHE A 57 -7.75 19.06 -39.58
CA PHE A 57 -6.77 19.50 -38.58
C PHE A 57 -7.16 20.83 -37.92
N ALA A 58 -7.65 21.83 -38.65
CA ALA A 58 -8.02 23.12 -38.06
C ALA A 58 -9.29 23.07 -37.19
N GLN A 59 -10.11 22.03 -37.33
CA GLN A 59 -11.40 21.85 -36.65
C GLN A 59 -11.32 20.80 -35.53
N ALA A 60 -10.28 19.97 -35.51
CA ALA A 60 -10.12 18.92 -34.51
C ALA A 60 -9.81 19.52 -33.13
N ASP A 61 -10.49 19.03 -32.10
CA ASP A 61 -10.21 19.38 -30.71
C ASP A 61 -9.00 18.60 -30.18
N VAL A 62 -8.81 17.36 -30.65
CA VAL A 62 -7.70 16.50 -30.25
C VAL A 62 -7.05 15.89 -31.49
N VAL A 63 -5.72 15.95 -31.58
CA VAL A 63 -4.95 15.27 -32.64
C VAL A 63 -4.04 14.23 -32.00
N VAL A 64 -4.20 12.98 -32.42
CA VAL A 64 -3.51 11.82 -31.85
C VAL A 64 -2.31 11.43 -32.70
N PHE A 65 -1.15 11.29 -32.07
CA PHE A 65 0.11 10.93 -32.72
C PHE A 65 0.70 9.67 -32.07
N HIS A 66 0.86 8.62 -32.86
CA HIS A 66 1.47 7.39 -32.39
C HIS A 66 3.00 7.45 -32.46
N HIS A 67 3.66 6.98 -31.40
CA HIS A 67 5.11 7.04 -31.22
C HIS A 67 5.87 6.37 -32.37
N TYR A 68 5.45 5.18 -32.79
CA TYR A 68 6.20 4.39 -33.78
C TYR A 68 6.32 5.10 -35.13
N GLU A 69 5.24 5.69 -35.65
CA GLU A 69 5.28 6.42 -36.93
C GLU A 69 6.09 7.71 -36.83
N LEU A 70 6.07 8.40 -35.67
CA LEU A 70 6.88 9.59 -35.46
C LEU A 70 8.37 9.25 -35.46
N TRP A 71 8.76 8.16 -34.80
CA TRP A 71 10.16 7.74 -34.72
C TRP A 71 10.67 7.23 -36.07
N THR A 72 9.90 6.38 -36.75
CA THR A 72 10.31 5.79 -38.03
C THR A 72 10.33 6.80 -39.18
N GLY A 73 9.86 8.04 -38.96
CA GLY A 73 9.74 9.07 -39.98
C GLY A 73 8.57 8.86 -40.95
N ASN A 74 7.79 7.79 -40.76
CA ASN A 74 6.57 7.51 -41.52
C ASN A 74 5.46 8.54 -41.25
N SER A 75 5.56 9.28 -40.16
CA SER A 75 4.73 10.43 -39.79
C SER A 75 5.61 11.60 -39.39
N LYS A 76 5.19 12.81 -39.77
CA LYS A 76 5.74 14.07 -39.28
C LYS A 76 4.65 14.88 -38.60
N LEU A 77 5.01 15.59 -37.54
CA LEU A 77 4.10 16.56 -36.92
C LEU A 77 3.77 17.67 -37.93
N PRO A 78 2.51 18.15 -38.01
CA PRO A 78 2.09 19.21 -38.92
C PRO A 78 2.54 20.61 -38.44
N LEU A 79 3.84 20.78 -38.18
CA LEU A 79 4.39 22.05 -37.70
C LEU A 79 4.30 23.19 -38.73
N HIS A 80 3.99 22.86 -39.99
CA HIS A 80 3.71 23.81 -41.05
C HIS A 80 2.28 24.37 -41.00
N LEU A 81 1.39 23.76 -40.20
CA LEU A 81 0.02 24.24 -40.00
C LEU A 81 -0.07 25.02 -38.69
N THR A 82 -0.86 26.09 -38.69
CA THR A 82 -1.16 26.84 -37.47
C THR A 82 -2.07 26.02 -36.57
N ARG A 83 -1.55 25.63 -35.40
CA ARG A 83 -2.31 24.90 -34.39
C ARG A 83 -3.33 25.82 -33.70
N PRO A 84 -4.64 25.47 -33.70
CA PRO A 84 -5.65 26.24 -32.96
C PRO A 84 -5.34 26.29 -31.45
N PRO A 85 -5.59 27.42 -30.75
CA PRO A 85 -5.21 27.60 -29.34
C PRO A 85 -5.77 26.54 -28.37
N MET A 86 -6.98 26.03 -28.65
CA MET A 86 -7.67 25.06 -27.78
C MET A 86 -7.40 23.60 -28.16
N GLN A 87 -6.84 23.34 -29.35
CA GLN A 87 -6.56 21.99 -29.82
C GLN A 87 -5.49 21.33 -28.95
N LYS A 88 -5.74 20.08 -28.53
CA LYS A 88 -4.79 19.27 -27.75
C LYS A 88 -4.07 18.28 -28.65
N TRP A 89 -2.77 18.12 -28.44
CA TRP A 89 -1.98 17.09 -29.10
C TRP A 89 -1.74 15.95 -28.11
N LEU A 90 -2.19 14.75 -28.48
CA LEU A 90 -2.10 13.54 -27.67
C LEU A 90 -0.98 12.64 -28.22
N TRP A 91 -0.01 12.32 -27.37
CA TRP A 91 1.01 11.32 -27.67
C TRP A 91 0.53 9.94 -27.25
N LEU A 92 0.63 8.95 -28.14
CA LEU A 92 0.21 7.57 -27.91
C LEU A 92 1.39 6.60 -28.03
N SER A 93 1.62 5.80 -26.99
CA SER A 93 2.44 4.58 -27.07
C SER A 93 2.00 3.54 -26.05
N LEU A 94 1.89 2.29 -26.51
CA LEU A 94 1.72 1.14 -25.63
C LEU A 94 3.01 0.36 -25.38
N GLU A 95 4.14 0.78 -25.96
CA GLU A 95 5.44 0.16 -25.64
C GLU A 95 6.10 0.90 -24.46
N PRO A 96 6.87 0.18 -23.62
CA PRO A 96 7.53 0.75 -22.46
C PRO A 96 8.66 1.70 -22.90
N PRO A 97 9.06 2.67 -22.05
CA PRO A 97 10.10 3.65 -22.39
C PRO A 97 11.40 3.03 -22.91
N VAL A 98 11.79 1.86 -22.41
CA VAL A 98 12.99 1.13 -22.83
C VAL A 98 12.93 0.58 -24.26
N ASN A 99 11.73 0.42 -24.81
CA ASN A 99 11.48 0.00 -26.19
C ASN A 99 11.08 1.16 -27.09
N ASN A 100 10.69 2.30 -26.51
CA ASN A 100 10.44 3.52 -27.24
C ASN A 100 11.78 4.15 -27.65
N HIS A 101 11.82 4.67 -28.87
CA HIS A 101 12.99 5.37 -29.36
C HIS A 101 12.94 6.85 -28.98
N ASN A 102 14.08 7.53 -29.10
CA ASN A 102 14.19 8.90 -28.63
C ASN A 102 13.38 9.87 -29.51
N LEU A 103 12.41 10.55 -28.89
CA LEU A 103 11.60 11.61 -29.48
C LEU A 103 11.87 12.98 -28.81
N SER A 104 13.05 13.19 -28.23
CA SER A 104 13.42 14.43 -27.52
C SER A 104 13.23 15.70 -28.35
N ASN A 105 13.33 15.59 -29.68
CA ASN A 105 13.09 16.69 -30.61
C ASN A 105 11.63 17.20 -30.58
N TYR A 106 10.70 16.43 -30.01
CA TYR A 106 9.29 16.80 -29.85
C TYR A 106 8.92 17.22 -28.41
N ARG A 107 9.93 17.55 -27.59
CA ARG A 107 9.72 17.98 -26.20
C ARG A 107 8.77 19.18 -26.13
N SER A 108 7.85 19.13 -25.16
CA SER A 108 6.86 20.18 -24.87
C SER A 108 5.82 20.44 -25.97
N LEU A 109 5.71 19.58 -26.99
CA LEU A 109 4.71 19.74 -28.06
C LEU A 109 3.36 19.07 -27.75
N PHE A 110 3.38 17.98 -26.97
CA PHE A 110 2.19 17.23 -26.58
C PHE A 110 1.62 17.75 -25.27
N ASN A 111 0.28 17.74 -25.15
CA ASN A 111 -0.42 18.11 -23.91
C ASN A 111 -0.78 16.91 -23.08
N TRP A 112 -1.10 15.80 -23.75
CA TRP A 112 -1.59 14.60 -23.11
C TRP A 112 -0.79 13.38 -23.57
N THR A 113 -0.80 12.37 -22.73
CA THR A 113 -0.21 11.06 -22.93
C THR A 113 -1.29 9.99 -22.85
N MET A 114 -1.29 9.06 -23.80
CA MET A 114 -2.14 7.87 -23.80
C MET A 114 -1.24 6.63 -23.83
N SER A 115 -1.27 5.85 -22.76
CA SER A 115 -0.34 4.73 -22.56
C SER A 115 -0.89 3.69 -21.58
N TYR A 116 -0.20 2.56 -21.47
CA TYR A 116 -0.49 1.50 -20.50
C TYR A 116 -0.12 1.90 -19.06
N ARG A 117 0.60 3.01 -18.85
CA ARG A 117 0.93 3.49 -17.50
C ARG A 117 -0.28 4.13 -16.84
N ARG A 118 -0.48 3.85 -15.55
CA ARG A 118 -1.62 4.38 -14.79
C ARG A 118 -1.59 5.88 -14.53
N ASP A 119 -0.42 6.49 -14.61
CA ASP A 119 -0.25 7.95 -14.47
C ASP A 119 -0.26 8.70 -15.81
N ALA A 120 -0.58 8.03 -16.92
CA ALA A 120 -0.84 8.71 -18.18
C ALA A 120 -2.12 9.54 -18.10
N ASP A 121 -2.21 10.64 -18.85
CA ASP A 121 -3.43 11.46 -18.92
C ASP A 121 -4.64 10.64 -19.39
N ILE A 122 -4.39 9.65 -20.24
CA ILE A 122 -5.36 8.64 -20.69
C ILE A 122 -4.76 7.25 -20.50
N TYR A 123 -5.16 6.57 -19.43
CA TYR A 123 -4.78 5.20 -19.16
C TYR A 123 -5.46 4.23 -20.14
N MET A 124 -4.66 3.42 -20.84
CA MET A 124 -5.13 2.45 -21.82
C MET A 124 -4.48 1.07 -21.57
N PRO A 125 -5.07 0.23 -20.69
CA PRO A 125 -4.53 -1.09 -20.41
C PRO A 125 -4.76 -2.07 -21.57
N TYR A 126 -3.97 -3.14 -21.60
CA TYR A 126 -4.15 -4.24 -22.56
C TYR A 126 -5.34 -5.15 -22.24
N GLY A 127 -5.84 -5.10 -21.00
CA GLY A 127 -6.98 -5.87 -20.54
C GLY A 127 -7.41 -5.42 -19.14
N GLU A 128 -8.61 -5.82 -18.77
CA GLU A 128 -9.23 -5.52 -17.48
C GLU A 128 -10.14 -6.70 -17.08
N LEU A 129 -10.36 -6.86 -15.77
CA LEU A 129 -11.39 -7.75 -15.26
C LEU A 129 -12.75 -7.06 -15.35
N VAL A 130 -13.73 -7.75 -15.95
CA VAL A 130 -15.10 -7.26 -16.06
C VAL A 130 -16.06 -8.22 -15.40
N SER A 131 -17.07 -7.69 -14.71
CA SER A 131 -18.13 -8.51 -14.15
C SER A 131 -18.87 -9.26 -15.27
N LYS A 132 -19.14 -10.53 -15.02
CA LYS A 132 -19.72 -11.44 -15.99
C LYS A 132 -21.20 -11.13 -16.18
N ARG A 133 -21.58 -10.65 -17.36
CA ARG A 133 -22.96 -10.21 -17.67
C ARG A 133 -23.94 -11.34 -18.03
N THR A 134 -23.46 -12.58 -18.16
CA THR A 134 -24.28 -13.72 -18.59
C THR A 134 -24.07 -14.95 -17.69
N ASN A 135 -25.15 -15.72 -17.47
CA ASN A 135 -25.16 -16.93 -16.63
C ASN A 135 -24.43 -18.14 -17.25
N GLY A 136 -23.70 -18.00 -18.36
CA GLY A 136 -23.02 -19.12 -19.01
C GLY A 136 -21.83 -19.60 -18.18
N THR A 137 -21.72 -20.89 -17.87
CA THR A 137 -20.55 -21.44 -17.15
C THR A 137 -19.30 -21.40 -18.05
N TYR A 138 -18.16 -20.92 -17.54
CA TYR A 138 -16.90 -21.00 -18.27
C TYR A 138 -16.34 -22.41 -18.07
N ILE A 139 -16.16 -23.15 -19.16
CA ILE A 139 -15.63 -24.51 -19.11
C ILE A 139 -14.12 -24.43 -19.32
N ILE A 140 -13.35 -24.87 -18.33
CA ILE A 140 -11.90 -24.96 -18.42
C ILE A 140 -11.54 -25.95 -19.54
N PRO A 141 -10.75 -25.54 -20.55
CA PRO A 141 -10.37 -26.43 -21.63
C PRO A 141 -9.58 -27.63 -21.11
N LYS A 142 -9.86 -28.82 -21.69
CA LYS A 142 -9.13 -30.04 -21.36
C LYS A 142 -7.64 -29.87 -21.67
N LYS A 143 -6.80 -30.17 -20.69
CA LYS A 143 -5.34 -30.13 -20.79
C LYS A 143 -4.80 -31.38 -21.49
N SER A 144 -3.62 -31.25 -22.08
CA SER A 144 -2.83 -32.35 -22.67
C SER A 144 -1.52 -32.51 -21.88
N ASP A 145 -0.64 -33.40 -22.31
CA ASP A 145 0.69 -33.63 -21.68
C ASP A 145 1.68 -32.44 -21.81
N CYS A 146 1.19 -31.24 -22.09
CA CYS A 146 1.96 -30.00 -22.15
C CYS A 146 1.93 -29.30 -20.78
N LEU A 147 3.05 -29.30 -20.06
CA LEU A 147 3.16 -28.59 -18.79
C LEU A 147 3.21 -27.08 -19.01
N VAL A 148 4.17 -26.63 -19.83
CA VAL A 148 4.46 -25.21 -20.06
C VAL A 148 4.48 -24.93 -21.56
N CYS A 149 3.87 -23.83 -21.98
CA CYS A 149 4.10 -23.29 -23.31
C CYS A 149 4.55 -21.83 -23.32
N TRP A 150 5.30 -21.48 -24.36
CA TRP A 150 5.77 -20.12 -24.59
C TRP A 150 5.62 -19.73 -26.05
N VAL A 151 4.94 -18.61 -26.32
CA VAL A 151 4.79 -18.05 -27.66
C VAL A 151 5.65 -16.80 -27.75
N VAL A 152 6.73 -16.84 -28.52
CA VAL A 152 7.72 -15.75 -28.59
C VAL A 152 8.15 -15.46 -30.02
N SER A 153 8.05 -14.19 -30.41
CA SER A 153 8.38 -13.72 -31.77
C SER A 153 9.70 -12.96 -31.82
N LYS A 154 9.90 -11.99 -30.93
CA LYS A 154 11.18 -11.26 -30.80
C LYS A 154 11.99 -11.94 -29.69
N TYR A 155 13.04 -12.69 -29.98
CA TYR A 155 13.91 -13.29 -28.96
C TYR A 155 15.26 -12.57 -28.93
N LYS A 156 15.77 -12.31 -27.74
CA LYS A 156 17.13 -11.78 -27.52
C LYS A 156 17.76 -12.54 -26.36
N ALA A 157 18.92 -13.15 -26.58
CA ALA A 157 19.54 -14.06 -25.61
C ALA A 157 19.84 -13.40 -24.25
N ASN A 158 20.12 -12.10 -24.25
CA ASN A 158 20.47 -11.32 -23.06
C ASN A 158 19.28 -10.68 -22.32
N GLN A 159 18.03 -10.93 -22.74
CA GLN A 159 16.86 -10.44 -22.00
C GLN A 159 16.51 -11.36 -20.83
N SER A 160 16.03 -10.78 -19.72
CA SER A 160 15.65 -11.53 -18.50
C SER A 160 14.72 -12.71 -18.80
N ARG A 161 13.69 -12.52 -19.61
CA ARG A 161 12.79 -13.61 -20.04
C ARG A 161 13.48 -14.78 -20.73
N SER A 162 14.52 -14.50 -21.52
CA SER A 162 15.28 -15.51 -22.25
C SER A 162 16.17 -16.29 -21.30
N LEU A 163 16.81 -15.60 -20.34
CA LEU A 163 17.64 -16.22 -19.30
C LEU A 163 16.80 -17.12 -18.39
N VAL A 164 15.65 -16.61 -17.91
CA VAL A 164 14.70 -17.38 -17.10
C VAL A 164 14.24 -18.63 -17.86
N PHE A 165 13.80 -18.48 -19.11
CA PHE A 165 13.37 -19.61 -19.92
C PHE A 165 14.49 -20.66 -20.14
N GLN A 166 15.72 -20.20 -20.42
CA GLN A 166 16.86 -21.10 -20.61
C GLN A 166 17.19 -21.91 -19.35
N GLN A 167 17.07 -21.31 -18.16
CA GLN A 167 17.24 -22.04 -16.90
C GLN A 167 16.06 -22.98 -16.63
N LEU A 168 14.82 -22.52 -16.86
CA LEU A 168 13.61 -23.31 -16.65
C LEU A 168 13.62 -24.60 -17.49
N LYS A 169 14.05 -24.49 -18.75
CA LYS A 169 14.19 -25.63 -19.68
C LYS A 169 15.17 -26.71 -19.19
N LYS A 170 16.12 -26.39 -18.30
CA LYS A 170 17.05 -27.38 -17.73
C LYS A 170 16.39 -28.25 -16.66
N HIS A 171 15.31 -27.77 -16.05
CA HIS A 171 14.66 -28.41 -14.90
C HIS A 171 13.32 -29.06 -15.25
N ILE A 172 12.79 -28.80 -16.45
CA ILE A 172 11.56 -29.42 -16.95
C ILE A 172 11.90 -30.30 -18.16
N PRO A 173 11.45 -31.58 -18.21
CA PRO A 173 11.66 -32.43 -19.37
C PRO A 173 11.20 -31.77 -20.67
N SER A 174 12.04 -31.84 -21.71
CA SER A 174 11.80 -31.14 -22.99
C SER A 174 10.47 -31.50 -23.66
N LYS A 175 9.97 -32.73 -23.46
CA LYS A 175 8.67 -33.19 -23.98
C LYS A 175 7.45 -32.48 -23.35
N LEU A 176 7.63 -31.82 -22.21
CA LEU A 176 6.58 -31.09 -21.49
C LEU A 176 6.60 -29.59 -21.77
N ILE A 177 7.54 -29.10 -22.59
CA ILE A 177 7.67 -27.68 -22.97
C ILE A 177 7.39 -27.52 -24.46
N GLU A 178 6.38 -26.71 -24.78
CA GLU A 178 6.07 -26.33 -26.16
C GLU A 178 6.43 -24.87 -26.44
N VAL A 179 7.24 -24.63 -27.47
CA VAL A 179 7.62 -23.27 -27.90
C VAL A 179 7.13 -22.97 -29.29
N TYR A 180 6.41 -21.86 -29.43
CA TYR A 180 5.85 -21.35 -30.67
C TYR A 180 6.29 -19.91 -30.94
N GLY A 181 5.95 -19.41 -32.13
CA GLY A 181 6.24 -18.06 -32.57
C GLY A 181 7.31 -18.01 -33.65
N LEU A 182 7.63 -16.78 -34.08
CA LEU A 182 8.59 -16.55 -35.16
C LEU A 182 9.99 -17.03 -34.80
N TRP A 183 10.40 -16.92 -33.53
CA TRP A 183 11.72 -17.33 -33.09
C TRP A 183 11.94 -18.84 -33.22
N SER A 184 10.95 -19.65 -32.82
CA SER A 184 11.03 -21.11 -32.93
C SER A 184 10.64 -21.63 -34.32
N LYS A 185 10.43 -20.75 -35.31
CA LYS A 185 9.94 -21.08 -36.66
C LYS A 185 8.62 -21.87 -36.66
N ARG A 186 7.80 -21.71 -35.61
CA ARG A 186 6.47 -22.32 -35.46
C ARG A 186 5.43 -21.22 -35.21
N PRO A 187 5.17 -20.32 -36.18
CA PRO A 187 4.21 -19.23 -35.99
C PRO A 187 2.79 -19.77 -35.80
N LEU A 188 2.02 -19.10 -34.93
CA LEU A 188 0.60 -19.38 -34.73
C LEU A 188 -0.21 -18.24 -35.33
N SER A 189 -1.27 -18.57 -36.07
CA SER A 189 -2.25 -17.59 -36.51
C SER A 189 -3.19 -17.20 -35.37
N ASP A 190 -3.82 -16.02 -35.46
CA ASP A 190 -4.75 -15.54 -34.42
C ASP A 190 -5.87 -16.53 -34.10
N LYS A 191 -6.35 -17.29 -35.10
CA LYS A 191 -7.38 -18.32 -34.95
C LYS A 191 -6.90 -19.57 -34.19
N LYS A 192 -5.60 -19.87 -34.23
CA LYS A 192 -5.01 -21.06 -33.59
C LYS A 192 -4.35 -20.76 -32.24
N LEU A 193 -4.09 -19.49 -31.92
CA LEU A 193 -3.31 -19.13 -30.74
C LEU A 193 -3.93 -19.66 -29.44
N LEU A 194 -5.18 -19.29 -29.15
CA LEU A 194 -5.83 -19.64 -27.88
C LEU A 194 -6.06 -21.15 -27.76
N SER A 195 -6.51 -21.81 -28.83
CA SER A 195 -6.74 -23.26 -28.83
C SER A 195 -5.46 -24.09 -28.73
N THR A 196 -4.30 -23.50 -29.08
CA THR A 196 -3.00 -24.15 -28.87
C THR A 196 -2.53 -23.97 -27.43
N ILE A 197 -2.61 -22.74 -26.89
CA ILE A 197 -2.18 -22.45 -25.51
C ILE A 197 -3.05 -23.19 -24.49
N SER A 198 -4.36 -23.28 -24.74
CA SER A 198 -5.33 -23.88 -23.81
C SER A 198 -5.04 -25.34 -23.48
N ARG A 199 -4.27 -26.03 -24.32
CA ARG A 199 -3.82 -27.42 -24.14
C ARG A 199 -2.74 -27.57 -23.08
N CYS A 200 -2.11 -26.48 -22.64
CA CYS A 200 -1.05 -26.48 -21.64
C CYS A 200 -1.57 -25.98 -20.29
N TYR A 201 -1.02 -26.49 -19.20
CA TYR A 201 -1.38 -26.02 -17.84
C TYR A 201 -0.92 -24.58 -17.64
N PHE A 202 0.34 -24.31 -17.97
CA PHE A 202 0.98 -23.02 -17.76
C PHE A 202 1.36 -22.34 -19.08
N TYR A 203 1.18 -21.03 -19.13
CA TYR A 203 1.67 -20.19 -20.21
C TYR A 203 2.72 -19.20 -19.65
N LEU A 204 3.89 -19.14 -20.27
CA LEU A 204 4.93 -18.18 -19.91
C LEU A 204 4.55 -16.79 -20.43
N ALA A 205 3.85 -16.01 -19.62
CA ALA A 205 3.45 -14.65 -19.89
C ALA A 205 4.60 -13.67 -19.62
N PHE A 206 5.75 -13.91 -20.26
CA PHE A 206 6.97 -13.13 -20.04
C PHE A 206 7.02 -11.88 -20.92
N GLU A 207 7.06 -10.73 -20.28
CA GLU A 207 7.14 -9.45 -20.95
C GLU A 207 8.51 -9.20 -21.58
N ASN A 208 8.52 -8.40 -22.65
CA ASN A 208 9.75 -8.13 -23.38
C ASN A 208 10.72 -7.21 -22.62
N SER A 209 10.26 -6.59 -21.53
CA SER A 209 11.03 -5.80 -20.57
C SER A 209 10.29 -5.76 -19.23
N ILE A 210 11.04 -5.51 -18.15
CA ILE A 210 10.48 -5.25 -16.82
C ILE A 210 10.25 -3.75 -16.72
N SER A 211 8.99 -3.34 -16.60
CA SER A 211 8.61 -1.92 -16.55
C SER A 211 7.33 -1.76 -15.74
N THR A 212 7.24 -0.70 -14.96
CA THR A 212 6.07 -0.36 -14.13
C THR A 212 4.79 -0.40 -14.96
N ASP A 213 3.74 -1.04 -14.45
CA ASP A 213 2.42 -1.22 -15.08
C ASP A 213 2.38 -2.02 -16.39
N TYR A 214 3.52 -2.52 -16.89
CA TYR A 214 3.58 -3.13 -18.22
C TYR A 214 3.08 -4.58 -18.21
N ILE A 215 1.76 -4.74 -18.29
CA ILE A 215 1.05 -6.02 -18.32
C ILE A 215 0.25 -6.09 -19.64
N THR A 216 0.59 -7.05 -20.50
CA THR A 216 0.14 -7.02 -21.90
C THR A 216 -0.84 -8.15 -22.26
N GLU A 217 -1.07 -8.35 -23.56
CA GLU A 217 -1.87 -9.45 -24.10
C GLU A 217 -1.39 -10.83 -23.62
N LYS A 218 -0.13 -10.96 -23.19
CA LYS A 218 0.45 -12.20 -22.70
C LYS A 218 -0.28 -12.73 -21.47
N LEU A 219 -0.59 -11.85 -20.52
CA LEU A 219 -1.40 -12.21 -19.36
C LEU A 219 -2.86 -12.41 -19.79
N TRP A 220 -3.45 -11.35 -20.36
CA TRP A 220 -4.89 -11.25 -20.56
C TRP A 220 -5.42 -12.21 -21.64
N ARG A 221 -4.95 -12.04 -22.87
CA ARG A 221 -5.46 -12.77 -24.03
C ARG A 221 -4.84 -14.16 -24.14
N ASN A 222 -3.52 -14.25 -24.03
CA ASN A 222 -2.82 -15.50 -24.31
C ASN A 222 -2.96 -16.50 -23.18
N SER A 223 -2.97 -16.06 -21.91
CA SER A 223 -3.10 -16.95 -20.76
C SER A 223 -4.53 -17.09 -20.27
N LEU A 224 -5.09 -16.02 -19.66
CA LEU A 224 -6.37 -16.10 -18.94
C LEU A 224 -7.53 -16.46 -19.88
N GLN A 225 -7.65 -15.81 -21.04
CA GLN A 225 -8.69 -16.17 -22.02
C GLN A 225 -8.51 -17.56 -22.62
N ALA A 226 -7.28 -18.08 -22.72
CA ALA A 226 -7.01 -19.45 -23.16
C ALA A 226 -7.30 -20.49 -22.06
N GLY A 227 -7.53 -20.07 -20.82
CA GLY A 227 -7.76 -20.95 -19.68
C GLY A 227 -6.48 -21.62 -19.17
N SER A 228 -5.31 -21.04 -19.43
CA SER A 228 -4.02 -21.51 -18.90
C SER A 228 -3.53 -20.57 -17.81
N VAL A 229 -2.88 -21.13 -16.78
CA VAL A 229 -2.37 -20.36 -15.65
C VAL A 229 -1.14 -19.55 -16.08
N PRO A 230 -1.14 -18.23 -15.91
CA PRO A 230 -0.01 -17.40 -16.31
C PRO A 230 1.17 -17.55 -15.36
N VAL A 231 2.34 -17.87 -15.90
CA VAL A 231 3.63 -17.72 -15.22
C VAL A 231 4.25 -16.41 -15.72
N VAL A 232 4.27 -15.40 -14.88
CA VAL A 232 4.53 -14.00 -15.28
C VAL A 232 5.96 -13.58 -14.96
N LEU A 233 6.50 -12.73 -15.83
CA LEU A 233 7.74 -12.01 -15.61
C LEU A 233 7.60 -10.62 -16.26
N GLY A 234 7.48 -9.59 -15.44
CA GLY A 234 7.25 -8.21 -15.88
C GLY A 234 7.41 -7.26 -14.70
N PRO A 235 6.47 -6.35 -14.40
CA PRO A 235 6.54 -5.52 -13.20
C PRO A 235 6.53 -6.36 -11.91
N PRO A 236 6.81 -5.77 -10.73
CA PRO A 236 6.73 -6.49 -9.46
C PRO A 236 5.32 -7.08 -9.22
N ARG A 237 5.25 -8.12 -8.39
CA ARG A 237 4.02 -8.90 -8.10
C ARG A 237 2.83 -8.02 -7.72
N ASN A 238 3.04 -7.05 -6.81
CA ASN A 238 1.99 -6.13 -6.37
C ASN A 238 1.33 -5.35 -7.52
N ILE A 239 2.04 -5.09 -8.62
CA ILE A 239 1.47 -4.42 -9.81
C ILE A 239 0.46 -5.32 -10.55
N TYR A 240 0.70 -6.64 -10.60
CA TYR A 240 -0.24 -7.62 -11.15
C TYR A 240 -1.49 -7.74 -10.27
N GLU A 241 -1.30 -7.74 -8.96
CA GLU A 241 -2.38 -7.87 -7.98
C GLU A 241 -3.37 -6.71 -8.08
N LEU A 242 -2.90 -5.52 -8.52
CA LEU A 242 -3.80 -4.38 -8.76
C LEU A 242 -4.80 -4.62 -9.91
N SER A 243 -4.61 -5.70 -10.69
CA SER A 243 -5.42 -6.00 -11.88
C SER A 243 -6.10 -7.37 -11.84
N ILE A 244 -5.52 -8.35 -11.14
CA ILE A 244 -6.03 -9.73 -11.05
C ILE A 244 -5.77 -10.33 -9.66
N PRO A 245 -6.59 -11.29 -9.19
CA PRO A 245 -6.40 -11.92 -7.87
C PRO A 245 -5.00 -12.55 -7.70
N PRO A 246 -4.40 -12.49 -6.50
CA PRO A 246 -3.04 -12.98 -6.26
C PRO A 246 -2.86 -14.48 -6.55
N GLU A 247 -3.91 -15.28 -6.43
CA GLU A 247 -3.90 -16.72 -6.67
C GLU A 247 -4.11 -17.09 -8.15
N SER A 248 -4.36 -16.10 -9.02
CA SER A 248 -4.67 -16.32 -10.43
C SER A 248 -3.44 -16.34 -11.35
N PHE A 249 -2.25 -16.13 -10.81
CA PHE A 249 -0.98 -16.14 -11.54
C PHE A 249 0.18 -16.61 -10.66
N ILE A 250 1.28 -17.03 -11.31
CA ILE A 250 2.52 -17.44 -10.65
C ILE A 250 3.61 -16.45 -11.07
N HIS A 251 4.17 -15.69 -10.13
CA HIS A 251 5.23 -14.76 -10.46
C HIS A 251 6.60 -15.43 -10.32
N VAL A 252 7.48 -15.24 -11.31
CA VAL A 252 8.78 -15.93 -11.34
C VAL A 252 9.63 -15.61 -10.11
N ASN A 253 9.52 -14.40 -9.57
CA ASN A 253 10.30 -13.95 -8.41
C ASN A 253 9.73 -14.44 -7.06
N ASP A 254 8.62 -15.19 -7.03
CA ASP A 254 8.11 -15.80 -5.79
C ASP A 254 8.93 -17.03 -5.36
N PHE A 255 9.97 -17.36 -6.12
CA PHE A 255 10.79 -18.55 -5.93
C PHE A 255 12.24 -18.16 -5.74
N SER A 256 12.87 -18.73 -4.70
CA SER A 256 14.30 -18.58 -4.42
C SER A 256 15.22 -19.05 -5.56
N SER A 257 14.70 -19.86 -6.49
CA SER A 257 15.41 -20.25 -7.70
C SER A 257 14.46 -20.70 -8.80
N ILE A 258 14.93 -20.68 -10.05
CA ILE A 258 14.21 -21.22 -11.21
C ILE A 258 13.98 -22.74 -11.07
N LYS A 259 14.86 -23.45 -10.36
CA LYS A 259 14.65 -24.86 -10.02
C LYS A 259 13.44 -25.03 -9.11
N ALA A 260 13.30 -24.17 -8.09
CA ALA A 260 12.13 -24.19 -7.20
C ALA A 260 10.82 -23.89 -7.95
N LEU A 261 10.83 -22.91 -8.86
CA LEU A 261 9.71 -22.67 -9.77
C LEU A 261 9.38 -23.92 -10.60
N ALA A 262 10.37 -24.56 -11.23
CA ALA A 262 10.15 -25.77 -12.02
C ALA A 262 9.56 -26.92 -11.18
N THR A 263 10.05 -27.12 -9.96
CA THR A 263 9.51 -28.10 -9.02
C THR A 263 8.05 -27.81 -8.68
N PHE A 264 7.73 -26.55 -8.39
CA PHE A 264 6.36 -26.12 -8.08
C PHE A 264 5.40 -26.38 -9.25
N LEU A 265 5.77 -26.00 -10.48
CA LEU A 265 4.92 -26.24 -11.66
C LEU A 265 4.60 -27.73 -11.85
N ASN A 266 5.57 -28.62 -11.66
CA ASN A 266 5.35 -30.07 -11.75
C ASN A 266 4.43 -30.60 -10.63
N GLN A 267 4.57 -30.08 -9.40
CA GLN A 267 3.74 -30.47 -8.27
C GLN A 267 2.27 -30.09 -8.50
N CYS A 268 2.01 -28.87 -8.97
CA CYS A 268 0.66 -28.41 -9.29
C CYS A 268 -0.06 -29.33 -10.30
N THR A 269 0.65 -29.81 -11.33
CA THR A 269 0.04 -30.72 -12.32
C THR A 269 -0.17 -32.13 -11.82
N ALA A 270 0.76 -32.68 -11.04
CA ALA A 270 0.59 -34.00 -10.44
C ALA A 270 -0.66 -34.04 -9.54
N MET A 271 -0.96 -32.95 -8.86
CA MET A 271 -2.17 -32.79 -8.04
C MET A 271 -3.44 -32.59 -8.87
N ALA A 272 -3.36 -31.90 -10.02
CA ALA A 272 -4.50 -31.66 -10.90
C ALA A 272 -4.97 -32.92 -11.65
N ASP A 273 -4.04 -33.84 -11.95
CA ASP A 273 -4.32 -35.08 -12.68
C ASP A 273 -4.65 -36.28 -11.78
N SER A 274 -4.46 -36.14 -10.46
CA SER A 274 -4.75 -37.20 -9.49
C SER A 274 -6.26 -37.32 -9.20
N LYS A 275 -6.77 -38.55 -9.23
CA LYS A 275 -8.12 -38.91 -8.76
C LYS A 275 -8.15 -39.35 -7.29
N ASP A 276 -7.01 -39.29 -6.62
CA ASP A 276 -6.82 -39.79 -5.25
C ASP A 276 -7.17 -38.71 -4.21
N GLU A 277 -8.11 -39.01 -3.30
CA GLU A 277 -8.63 -38.08 -2.28
C GLU A 277 -7.54 -37.64 -1.28
N THR A 278 -6.51 -38.45 -1.06
CA THR A 278 -5.38 -38.10 -0.17
C THR A 278 -4.49 -37.00 -0.75
N VAL A 279 -4.34 -36.94 -2.08
CA VAL A 279 -3.64 -35.86 -2.80
C VAL A 279 -4.50 -34.60 -2.87
N ALA A 280 -5.83 -34.74 -2.83
CA ALA A 280 -6.74 -33.59 -2.70
C ALA A 280 -6.64 -32.89 -1.33
N ALA A 281 -6.38 -33.65 -0.25
CA ALA A 281 -6.22 -33.13 1.11
C ALA A 281 -4.93 -32.32 1.34
N SER A 282 -3.89 -32.50 0.50
CA SER A 282 -2.63 -31.71 0.56
C SER A 282 -2.66 -30.44 -0.30
N LYS A 283 -3.77 -30.16 -1.00
CA LYS A 283 -3.96 -28.91 -1.75
C LYS A 283 -3.85 -27.66 -0.86
N PRO A 284 -4.52 -27.58 0.31
CA PRO A 284 -4.42 -26.42 1.19
C PRO A 284 -2.98 -26.18 1.63
N GLU A 285 -2.22 -27.23 1.94
CA GLU A 285 -0.86 -27.14 2.46
C GLU A 285 0.16 -26.65 1.42
N VAL A 286 0.04 -27.03 0.14
CA VAL A 286 0.91 -26.51 -0.93
C VAL A 286 0.57 -25.06 -1.28
N PHE A 287 -0.72 -24.70 -1.30
CA PHE A 287 -1.16 -23.31 -1.47
C PHE A 287 -0.78 -22.44 -0.26
N TYR A 288 -0.89 -22.96 0.96
CA TYR A 288 -0.46 -22.32 2.20
C TYR A 288 1.06 -22.12 2.21
N ASN A 289 1.83 -23.13 1.82
CA ASN A 289 3.29 -23.03 1.67
C ASN A 289 3.72 -22.06 0.56
N TYR A 290 2.93 -21.90 -0.52
CA TYR A 290 3.16 -20.83 -1.51
C TYR A 290 2.87 -19.45 -0.91
N ARG A 291 1.84 -19.34 -0.06
CA ARG A 291 1.49 -18.11 0.68
C ARG A 291 2.58 -17.71 1.69
N GLU A 292 3.14 -18.67 2.43
CA GLU A 292 4.25 -18.51 3.38
C GLU A 292 5.59 -18.20 2.67
N ARG A 293 5.84 -18.79 1.48
CA ARG A 293 7.04 -18.52 0.66
C ARG A 293 7.06 -17.15 -0.01
N ASN A 294 5.99 -16.36 0.11
CA ASN A 294 5.98 -14.96 -0.29
C ASN A 294 6.85 -14.08 0.63
N LYS A 295 7.46 -14.62 1.69
CA LYS A 295 8.58 -13.95 2.36
C LYS A 295 9.77 -13.90 1.41
N CYS A 296 10.13 -12.68 1.09
CA CYS A 296 11.30 -12.29 0.33
C CYS A 296 12.57 -12.91 0.95
N SER A 297 13.65 -13.09 0.17
CA SER A 297 14.87 -13.65 0.76
C SER A 297 15.40 -12.66 1.81
N PRO A 298 16.04 -13.12 2.91
CA PRO A 298 16.58 -12.21 3.93
C PRO A 298 17.51 -11.13 3.35
N GLU A 299 18.23 -11.46 2.28
CA GLU A 299 19.09 -10.52 1.56
C GLU A 299 18.29 -9.45 0.79
N GLU A 300 17.19 -9.83 0.16
CA GLU A 300 16.33 -8.92 -0.58
C GLU A 300 15.47 -8.07 0.38
N ASP A 301 15.04 -8.61 1.52
CA ASP A 301 14.39 -7.85 2.60
C ASP A 301 15.32 -6.78 3.15
N ALA A 302 16.55 -7.14 3.51
CA ALA A 302 17.55 -6.16 3.95
C ALA A 302 17.82 -5.09 2.87
N ARG A 303 17.80 -5.47 1.58
CA ARG A 303 17.97 -4.54 0.46
C ARG A 303 16.77 -3.59 0.33
N LEU A 304 15.55 -4.11 0.45
CA LEU A 304 14.30 -3.35 0.36
C LEU A 304 14.14 -2.42 1.55
N GLU A 305 14.46 -2.87 2.76
CA GLU A 305 14.48 -2.04 3.96
C GLU A 305 15.49 -0.90 3.82
N ARG A 306 16.71 -1.19 3.35
CA ARG A 306 17.71 -0.15 3.07
C ARG A 306 17.22 0.84 2.02
N GLN A 307 16.56 0.38 0.98
CA GLN A 307 15.96 1.24 -0.02
C GLN A 307 14.84 2.10 0.57
N HIS A 308 13.99 1.52 1.43
CA HIS A 308 12.91 2.22 2.11
C HIS A 308 13.45 3.31 3.05
N PHE A 309 14.47 3.00 3.86
CA PHE A 309 15.17 3.96 4.70
C PHE A 309 15.59 5.21 3.90
N TRP A 310 16.29 5.03 2.77
CA TRP A 310 16.73 6.16 1.95
C TRP A 310 15.59 6.90 1.26
N ASN A 311 14.51 6.22 0.88
CA ASN A 311 13.31 6.86 0.35
C ASN A 311 12.67 7.80 1.38
N VAL A 312 12.61 7.37 2.65
CA VAL A 312 12.09 8.19 3.75
C VAL A 312 13.02 9.37 4.01
N ILE A 313 14.34 9.19 4.07
CA ILE A 313 15.30 10.31 4.16
C ILE A 313 15.09 11.32 3.03
N ASN A 314 14.93 10.84 1.80
CA ASN A 314 14.67 11.71 0.66
C ASN A 314 13.33 12.45 0.81
N ALA A 315 12.31 11.83 1.39
CA ALA A 315 11.03 12.48 1.68
C ALA A 315 11.20 13.67 2.66
N PHE A 316 11.93 13.51 3.75
CA PHE A 316 12.24 14.60 4.68
C PHE A 316 13.01 15.74 3.99
N LYS A 317 13.95 15.42 3.09
CA LYS A 317 14.70 16.42 2.31
C LYS A 317 13.84 17.12 1.23
N TYR A 318 12.84 16.43 0.68
CA TYR A 318 12.01 16.93 -0.41
C TYR A 318 10.81 17.79 0.06
N TYR A 319 10.48 17.74 1.35
CA TYR A 319 9.33 18.44 1.95
C TYR A 319 9.19 19.90 1.49
N ARG A 320 10.25 20.71 1.63
CA ARG A 320 10.25 22.12 1.24
C ARG A 320 9.84 22.31 -0.21
N ILE A 321 10.43 21.52 -1.11
CA ILE A 321 10.17 21.61 -2.55
C ILE A 321 8.69 21.27 -2.82
N HIS A 322 8.23 20.13 -2.30
CA HIS A 322 6.85 19.67 -2.48
C HIS A 322 5.81 20.68 -1.99
N VAL A 323 5.98 21.23 -0.78
CA VAL A 323 4.99 22.15 -0.21
C VAL A 323 5.05 23.53 -0.89
N HIS A 324 6.24 24.02 -1.29
CA HIS A 324 6.34 25.26 -2.08
C HIS A 324 5.63 25.13 -3.42
N GLU A 325 5.67 23.98 -4.10
CA GLU A 325 4.93 23.76 -5.35
C GLU A 325 3.42 23.94 -5.20
N ARG A 326 2.85 23.49 -4.07
CA ARG A 326 1.42 23.68 -3.75
C ARG A 326 1.08 25.16 -3.55
N VAL A 327 1.95 25.93 -2.90
CA VAL A 327 1.76 27.38 -2.70
C VAL A 327 1.96 28.14 -4.02
N ASN A 328 2.93 27.73 -4.85
CA ASN A 328 3.15 28.29 -6.18
C ASN A 328 1.94 28.06 -7.10
N ARG A 329 1.28 26.91 -6.98
CA ARG A 329 0.01 26.64 -7.69
C ARG A 329 -1.10 27.60 -7.25
N ALA A 330 -1.25 27.82 -5.94
CA ALA A 330 -2.23 28.77 -5.41
C ALA A 330 -1.97 30.21 -5.89
N GLU A 331 -0.70 30.63 -5.87
CA GLU A 331 -0.30 31.95 -6.36
C GLU A 331 -0.59 32.13 -7.86
N ARG A 332 -0.26 31.14 -8.70
CA ARG A 332 -0.57 31.17 -10.13
C ARG A 332 -2.07 31.27 -10.38
N GLN A 333 -2.88 30.49 -9.66
CA GLN A 333 -4.33 30.53 -9.78
C GLN A 333 -4.91 31.90 -9.40
N PHE A 334 -4.40 32.51 -8.32
CA PHE A 334 -4.80 33.85 -7.91
C PHE A 334 -4.47 34.91 -8.96
N ARG A 335 -3.27 34.86 -9.54
CA ARG A 335 -2.83 35.80 -10.59
C ARG A 335 -3.63 35.67 -11.90
N CYS A 336 -4.30 34.54 -12.12
CA CYS A 336 -5.21 34.35 -13.26
C CYS A 336 -6.62 34.92 -13.03
N LEU A 337 -6.94 35.41 -11.82
CA LEU A 337 -8.24 36.02 -11.54
C LEU A 337 -8.34 37.40 -12.19
N PRO A 338 -9.55 37.88 -12.54
CA PRO A 338 -9.74 39.27 -12.96
C PRO A 338 -9.20 40.28 -11.93
N ASP A 339 -8.65 41.41 -12.39
CA ASP A 339 -8.00 42.41 -11.53
C ASP A 339 -8.92 42.91 -10.40
N HIS A 340 -10.21 43.12 -10.69
CA HIS A 340 -11.18 43.55 -9.68
C HIS A 340 -11.41 42.51 -8.57
N HIS A 341 -11.27 41.21 -8.85
CA HIS A 341 -11.30 40.17 -7.81
C HIS A 341 -10.00 40.16 -6.99
N GLN A 342 -8.84 40.37 -7.63
CA GLN A 342 -7.57 40.44 -6.92
C GLN A 342 -7.53 41.62 -5.93
N GLN A 343 -8.12 42.77 -6.31
CA GLN A 343 -8.23 43.94 -5.45
C GLN A 343 -9.10 43.72 -4.21
N LEU A 344 -10.08 42.80 -4.25
CA LEU A 344 -10.87 42.43 -3.07
C LEU A 344 -10.09 41.57 -2.07
N LEU A 345 -9.00 40.93 -2.51
CA LEU A 345 -8.25 39.92 -1.77
C LEU A 345 -6.82 40.38 -1.47
N THR A 346 -6.67 41.62 -0.98
CA THR A 346 -5.37 42.29 -0.76
C THR A 346 -4.39 41.50 0.11
N ASN A 347 -4.89 40.69 1.04
CA ASN A 347 -4.07 39.89 1.95
C ASN A 347 -3.68 38.50 1.42
N PHE A 348 -4.18 38.09 0.25
CA PHE A 348 -3.95 36.72 -0.26
C PHE A 348 -2.46 36.44 -0.48
N LEU A 349 -1.76 37.27 -1.27
CA LEU A 349 -0.33 37.10 -1.53
C LEU A 349 0.54 37.25 -0.26
N PRO A 350 0.32 38.26 0.61
CA PRO A 350 1.00 38.31 1.91
C PRO A 350 0.82 37.04 2.75
N ASN A 351 -0.37 36.44 2.77
CA ASN A 351 -0.62 35.20 3.50
C ASN A 351 0.13 34.01 2.88
N LEU A 352 0.22 33.92 1.55
CA LEU A 352 1.07 32.90 0.90
C LEU A 352 2.54 33.05 1.30
N ASN A 353 3.05 34.29 1.41
CA ASN A 353 4.43 34.52 1.86
C ASN A 353 4.66 34.09 3.32
N LYS A 354 3.67 34.28 4.20
CA LYS A 354 3.72 33.73 5.57
C LYS A 354 3.80 32.21 5.56
N ILE A 355 2.99 31.55 4.71
CA ILE A 355 3.04 30.10 4.55
C ILE A 355 4.44 29.66 4.07
N ARG A 356 5.06 30.37 3.12
CA ARG A 356 6.43 30.10 2.66
C ARG A 356 7.46 30.15 3.79
N TYR A 357 7.37 31.16 4.64
CA TYR A 357 8.21 31.25 5.83
C TYR A 357 8.02 30.03 6.75
N CYS A 358 6.78 29.66 7.03
CA CYS A 358 6.46 28.48 7.84
C CYS A 358 6.99 27.17 7.23
N ILE A 359 6.90 27.00 5.90
CA ILE A 359 7.49 25.84 5.19
C ILE A 359 8.98 25.76 5.46
N ASP A 360 9.68 26.88 5.35
CA ASP A 360 11.14 26.94 5.54
C ASP A 360 11.51 26.64 7.01
N ARG A 361 10.74 27.15 7.98
CA ARG A 361 10.93 26.80 9.40
C ARG A 361 10.71 25.31 9.68
N ASN A 362 9.65 24.72 9.11
CA ASN A 362 9.42 23.28 9.23
C ASN A 362 10.56 22.47 8.62
N GLN A 363 11.08 22.90 7.47
CA GLN A 363 12.19 22.21 6.82
C GLN A 363 13.46 22.20 7.69
N ASP A 364 13.74 23.27 8.43
CA ASP A 364 14.90 23.34 9.33
C ASP A 364 14.81 22.26 10.43
N VAL A 365 13.62 22.09 11.03
CA VAL A 365 13.37 21.02 12.02
C VAL A 365 13.52 19.63 11.38
N LEU A 366 12.92 19.41 10.20
CA LEU A 366 13.02 18.13 9.49
C LEU A 366 14.45 17.80 9.06
N GLN A 367 15.27 18.82 8.77
CA GLN A 367 16.70 18.64 8.50
C GLN A 367 17.46 18.24 9.77
N ALA A 368 17.12 18.82 10.92
CA ALA A 368 17.69 18.40 12.20
C ALA A 368 17.34 16.94 12.51
N VAL A 369 16.11 16.49 12.23
CA VAL A 369 15.70 15.08 12.35
C VAL A 369 16.59 14.18 11.48
N VAL A 370 16.75 14.51 10.18
CA VAL A 370 17.58 13.73 9.25
C VAL A 370 19.07 13.73 9.63
N HIS A 371 19.59 14.83 10.15
CA HIS A 371 21.00 14.90 10.58
C HIS A 371 21.30 13.91 11.71
N ASN A 372 20.31 13.64 12.56
CA ASN A 372 20.45 12.81 13.75
C ASN A 372 20.07 11.33 13.56
N CYS A 373 19.63 10.92 12.36
CA CYS A 373 19.17 9.55 12.11
C CYS A 373 20.20 8.65 11.38
N LEU A 374 21.28 9.20 10.82
CA LEU A 374 22.26 8.43 10.03
C LEU A 374 23.02 7.36 10.83
N HIS A 375 23.06 7.50 12.15
CA HIS A 375 23.74 6.58 13.08
C HIS A 375 22.80 6.10 14.21
N MET A 376 21.49 6.09 13.98
CA MET A 376 20.53 5.79 15.05
C MET A 376 20.36 4.30 15.35
N PHE A 377 20.71 3.42 14.42
CA PHE A 377 20.53 1.97 14.58
C PHE A 377 21.86 1.30 14.91
N GLU A 378 21.94 0.65 16.08
CA GLU A 378 23.16 0.01 16.58
C GLU A 378 23.60 -1.19 15.73
N ASN A 379 22.64 -1.87 15.09
CA ASN A 379 22.84 -3.15 14.43
C ASN A 379 22.79 -3.09 12.89
N MET A 380 22.65 -1.89 12.30
CA MET A 380 22.46 -1.75 10.85
C MET A 380 23.23 -0.57 10.23
N GLU A 381 24.03 -0.88 9.21
CA GLU A 381 24.63 0.12 8.33
C GLU A 381 23.82 0.27 7.04
N TYR A 382 23.22 1.45 6.86
CA TYR A 382 22.44 1.78 5.67
C TYR A 382 23.31 2.33 4.51
N GLY A 383 24.64 2.45 4.71
CA GLY A 383 25.60 2.90 3.71
C GLY A 383 25.55 4.42 3.45
N GLN A 384 26.02 4.87 2.28
CA GLN A 384 25.84 6.23 1.79
C GLN A 384 25.01 6.21 0.49
N ASP A 385 23.88 6.92 0.45
CA ASP A 385 23.13 7.10 -0.80
C ASP A 385 23.74 8.22 -1.66
N GLY A 386 24.28 7.84 -2.81
CA GLY A 386 24.56 8.73 -3.93
C GLY A 386 25.24 10.06 -3.58
N ASP A 387 24.94 11.11 -4.33
CA ASP A 387 25.36 12.47 -3.98
C ASP A 387 24.36 13.03 -2.95
N PRO A 388 24.74 13.22 -1.67
CA PRO A 388 23.85 13.67 -0.60
C PRO A 388 23.23 15.06 -0.86
N ARG A 389 23.73 15.80 -1.86
CA ARG A 389 23.21 17.09 -2.34
C ARG A 389 22.06 16.96 -3.36
N LYS A 390 21.82 15.78 -3.94
CA LYS A 390 20.75 15.57 -4.93
C LYS A 390 19.47 15.11 -4.27
N VAL A 391 18.55 16.06 -4.07
CA VAL A 391 17.17 15.75 -3.65
C VAL A 391 16.37 15.24 -4.86
N ARG A 392 15.72 14.08 -4.71
CA ARG A 392 14.85 13.50 -5.75
C ARG A 392 13.38 13.75 -5.40
N PRO A 393 12.47 13.76 -6.39
CA PRO A 393 11.04 13.79 -6.09
C PRO A 393 10.63 12.56 -5.29
N SER A 394 9.93 12.76 -4.17
CA SER A 394 9.30 11.69 -3.39
C SER A 394 7.85 11.46 -3.82
N SER A 395 7.30 10.30 -3.47
CA SER A 395 5.90 9.97 -3.76
C SER A 395 4.94 10.88 -2.98
N THR A 396 3.72 11.06 -3.49
CA THR A 396 2.67 11.80 -2.75
C THR A 396 2.33 11.10 -1.43
N PHE A 397 2.36 9.77 -1.41
CA PHE A 397 2.12 8.95 -0.22
C PHE A 397 3.12 9.24 0.90
N ASP A 398 4.42 9.29 0.57
CA ASP A 398 5.47 9.64 1.55
C ASP A 398 5.31 11.07 2.07
N MET A 399 4.90 11.99 1.21
CA MET A 399 4.63 13.38 1.62
C MET A 399 3.42 13.48 2.56
N ASP A 400 2.40 12.67 2.35
CA ASP A 400 1.22 12.63 3.23
C ASP A 400 1.57 11.99 4.58
N LYS A 401 2.36 10.91 4.60
CA LYS A 401 2.95 10.37 5.84
C LYS A 401 3.76 11.43 6.59
N LEU A 402 4.63 12.17 5.90
CA LEU A 402 5.44 13.22 6.52
C LEU A 402 4.61 14.38 7.08
N LYS A 403 3.53 14.79 6.39
CA LYS A 403 2.58 15.78 6.92
C LYS A 403 1.90 15.28 8.20
N SER A 404 1.50 14.01 8.22
CA SER A 404 0.93 13.38 9.42
C SER A 404 1.96 13.32 10.56
N THR A 405 3.21 12.97 10.28
CA THR A 405 4.30 12.98 11.27
C THR A 405 4.49 14.37 11.90
N ILE A 406 4.45 15.46 11.12
CA ILE A 406 4.53 16.83 11.66
C ILE A 406 3.39 17.10 12.65
N LYS A 407 2.18 16.57 12.41
CA LYS A 407 1.07 16.71 13.35
C LYS A 407 1.24 15.84 14.59
N GLN A 408 1.92 14.70 14.50
CA GLN A 408 2.20 13.86 15.67
C GLN A 408 3.05 14.57 16.72
N PHE A 409 3.96 15.47 16.32
CA PHE A 409 4.69 16.32 17.27
C PHE A 409 3.74 17.13 18.17
N VAL A 410 2.59 17.55 17.63
CA VAL A 410 1.56 18.28 18.40
C VAL A 410 0.96 17.36 19.45
N ARG A 411 0.49 16.18 19.04
CA ARG A 411 -0.14 15.19 19.91
C ARG A 411 0.80 14.78 21.04
N ASP A 412 2.02 14.36 20.70
CA ASP A 412 2.91 13.68 21.65
C ASP A 412 3.82 14.63 22.45
N TRP A 413 4.22 15.77 21.89
CA TRP A 413 5.29 16.57 22.49
C TRP A 413 4.99 18.07 22.56
N SER A 414 3.74 18.48 22.39
CA SER A 414 3.34 19.87 22.60
C SER A 414 2.24 19.98 23.63
N GLU A 415 2.23 21.10 24.35
CA GLU A 415 1.12 21.47 25.25
C GLU A 415 -0.21 21.52 24.50
N ALA A 416 -0.19 21.86 23.21
CA ALA A 416 -1.39 21.86 22.37
C ALA A 416 -2.04 20.46 22.22
N GLY A 417 -1.27 19.38 22.37
CA GLY A 417 -1.77 18.00 22.34
C GLY A 417 -2.21 17.49 23.71
N LYS A 418 -2.06 18.25 24.80
CA LYS A 418 -2.31 17.78 26.16
C LYS A 418 -3.72 17.20 26.34
N ALA A 419 -4.75 17.89 25.88
CA ALA A 419 -6.13 17.42 26.01
C ALA A 419 -6.35 16.05 25.31
N GLU A 420 -5.70 15.85 24.17
CA GLU A 420 -5.77 14.60 23.39
C GLU A 420 -4.99 13.47 24.07
N ARG A 421 -3.87 13.79 24.74
CA ARG A 421 -3.14 12.83 25.58
C ARG A 421 -3.91 12.49 26.85
N ASP A 422 -4.56 13.47 27.47
CA ASP A 422 -5.35 13.24 28.67
C ASP A 422 -6.59 12.36 28.38
N SER A 423 -7.13 12.38 27.16
CA SER A 423 -8.23 11.47 26.76
C SER A 423 -7.76 10.07 26.35
N CYS A 424 -6.53 9.90 25.87
CA CYS A 424 -6.00 8.61 25.40
C CYS A 424 -5.03 7.92 26.38
N TYR A 425 -4.02 8.65 26.85
CA TYR A 425 -2.89 8.10 27.59
C TYR A 425 -3.21 7.98 29.08
N LYS A 426 -3.89 8.99 29.64
CA LYS A 426 -4.23 8.99 31.06
C LYS A 426 -5.04 7.77 31.50
N PRO A 427 -6.09 7.31 30.78
CA PRO A 427 -6.82 6.10 31.16
C PRO A 427 -5.95 4.84 31.23
N ILE A 428 -5.00 4.70 30.28
CA ILE A 428 -4.05 3.58 30.26
C ILE A 428 -3.09 3.68 31.46
N ILE A 429 -2.50 4.86 31.68
CA ILE A 429 -1.54 5.10 32.76
C ILE A 429 -2.18 4.87 34.13
N ASP A 430 -3.37 5.43 34.36
CA ASP A 430 -4.10 5.30 35.62
C ASP A 430 -4.38 3.82 35.93
N GLU A 431 -4.69 2.99 34.91
CA GLU A 431 -4.93 1.56 35.06
C GLU A 431 -3.65 0.73 35.26
N ILE A 432 -2.52 1.12 34.65
CA ILE A 432 -1.20 0.54 34.96
C ILE A 432 -0.87 0.78 36.43
N GLN A 433 -1.03 2.01 36.93
CA GLN A 433 -0.80 2.33 38.34
C GLN A 433 -1.77 1.60 39.27
N ARG A 434 -3.03 1.40 38.87
CA ARG A 434 -4.01 0.65 39.66
C ARG A 434 -3.66 -0.83 39.77
N LEU A 435 -3.20 -1.45 38.68
CA LEU A 435 -2.90 -2.89 38.62
C LEU A 435 -1.50 -3.23 39.14
N PHE A 436 -0.55 -2.31 39.02
CA PHE A 436 0.82 -2.46 39.47
C PHE A 436 1.22 -1.28 40.36
N PRO A 437 0.62 -1.14 41.54
CA PRO A 437 0.77 0.06 42.33
C PRO A 437 2.15 0.10 43.04
N PRO A 438 2.85 1.25 43.05
CA PRO A 438 4.23 1.35 43.56
C PRO A 438 4.41 0.98 45.04
N ASP A 439 3.33 0.99 45.83
CA ASP A 439 3.33 0.60 47.24
C ASP A 439 3.22 -0.92 47.45
N GLN A 440 2.90 -1.70 46.41
CA GLN A 440 2.66 -3.15 46.52
C GLN A 440 3.57 -4.01 45.65
N CYS A 441 4.19 -3.44 44.59
CA CYS A 441 5.18 -4.13 43.78
C CYS A 441 6.37 -3.24 43.42
N ASP A 442 7.50 -3.88 43.13
CA ASP A 442 8.65 -3.21 42.55
C ASP A 442 8.37 -2.89 41.08
N VAL A 443 7.98 -1.63 40.82
CA VAL A 443 7.56 -1.18 39.47
C VAL A 443 8.68 -1.30 38.45
N SER A 444 9.95 -1.26 38.86
CA SER A 444 11.09 -1.41 37.94
C SER A 444 11.17 -2.81 37.33
N GLN A 445 10.51 -3.81 37.93
CA GLN A 445 10.45 -5.19 37.44
C GLN A 445 9.22 -5.46 36.57
N VAL A 446 8.26 -4.53 36.53
CA VAL A 446 7.05 -4.65 35.72
C VAL A 446 7.37 -4.18 34.31
N LYS A 447 7.37 -5.13 33.37
CA LYS A 447 7.68 -4.89 31.96
C LYS A 447 6.43 -4.52 31.18
N VAL A 448 6.42 -3.30 30.66
CA VAL A 448 5.33 -2.74 29.85
C VAL A 448 5.78 -2.58 28.40
N LEU A 449 5.07 -3.22 27.47
CA LEU A 449 5.26 -3.03 26.04
C LEU A 449 4.20 -2.08 25.48
N VAL A 450 4.62 -1.12 24.66
CA VAL A 450 3.74 -0.20 23.92
C VAL A 450 3.95 -0.39 22.41
N PRO A 451 3.18 -1.28 21.75
CA PRO A 451 3.22 -1.44 20.29
C PRO A 451 2.67 -0.20 19.57
N GLY A 452 3.26 0.16 18.43
CA GLY A 452 2.86 1.35 17.67
C GLY A 452 3.06 2.64 18.46
N ALA A 453 4.20 2.80 19.12
CA ALA A 453 4.47 3.86 20.07
C ALA A 453 4.54 5.27 19.45
N GLY A 454 4.53 5.43 18.12
CA GLY A 454 4.53 6.73 17.46
C GLY A 454 5.80 7.53 17.82
N LEU A 455 5.62 8.72 18.42
CA LEU A 455 6.76 9.52 18.87
C LEU A 455 7.23 9.17 20.30
N GLY A 456 6.67 8.13 20.90
CA GLY A 456 7.15 7.53 22.15
C GLY A 456 6.62 8.18 23.43
N ARG A 457 5.69 9.13 23.37
CA ARG A 457 5.22 9.87 24.56
C ARG A 457 4.56 8.97 25.61
N LEU A 458 3.67 8.07 25.22
CA LEU A 458 3.00 7.16 26.17
C LEU A 458 4.02 6.25 26.87
N ALA A 459 4.95 5.66 26.11
CA ALA A 459 6.00 4.82 26.67
C ALA A 459 6.94 5.61 27.59
N TRP A 460 7.26 6.87 27.24
CA TRP A 460 8.05 7.77 28.08
C TRP A 460 7.33 8.13 29.39
N GLU A 461 6.04 8.43 29.37
CA GLU A 461 5.25 8.72 30.59
C GLU A 461 5.20 7.50 31.52
N ILE A 462 5.05 6.29 30.97
CA ILE A 462 5.08 5.04 31.74
C ILE A 462 6.47 4.83 32.36
N ALA A 463 7.55 5.02 31.60
CA ALA A 463 8.92 4.93 32.13
C ALA A 463 9.23 6.00 33.19
N HIS A 464 8.66 7.20 33.05
CA HIS A 464 8.81 8.29 34.01
C HIS A 464 8.20 7.96 35.38
N LEU A 465 7.21 7.06 35.42
CA LEU A 465 6.62 6.53 36.65
C LEU A 465 7.45 5.40 37.29
N GLY A 466 8.57 5.00 36.68
CA GLY A 466 9.50 3.98 37.18
C GLY A 466 9.32 2.57 36.63
N TYR A 467 8.34 2.36 35.74
CA TYR A 467 8.14 1.07 35.08
C TYR A 467 9.23 0.78 34.04
N SER A 468 9.59 -0.49 33.85
CA SER A 468 10.41 -0.92 32.70
C SER A 468 9.53 -0.87 31.45
N CYS A 469 9.76 0.12 30.59
CA CYS A 469 8.88 0.37 29.44
C CYS A 469 9.64 0.33 28.12
N GLN A 470 9.10 -0.41 27.16
CA GLN A 470 9.60 -0.46 25.81
C GLN A 470 8.51 -0.03 24.82
N GLY A 471 8.82 0.96 23.99
CA GLY A 471 8.00 1.26 22.82
C GLY A 471 8.47 0.46 21.60
N ASN A 472 7.54 0.10 20.72
CA ASN A 472 7.84 -0.49 19.41
C ASN A 472 7.24 0.35 18.29
N GLU A 473 7.99 0.55 17.21
CA GLU A 473 7.52 1.29 16.05
C GLU A 473 8.15 0.75 14.76
N TRP A 474 7.37 0.74 13.69
CA TRP A 474 7.78 0.22 12.38
C TRP A 474 8.12 1.33 11.39
N SER A 475 7.40 2.45 11.44
CA SER A 475 7.54 3.54 10.49
C SER A 475 8.84 4.33 10.71
N PHE A 476 9.72 4.35 9.71
CA PHE A 476 10.92 5.20 9.74
C PHE A 476 10.59 6.69 9.96
N PHE A 477 9.41 7.17 9.52
CA PHE A 477 9.00 8.55 9.79
C PHE A 477 8.85 8.84 11.28
N MET A 478 8.26 7.90 12.01
CA MET A 478 8.06 7.99 13.46
C MET A 478 9.38 7.74 14.18
N LEU A 479 10.13 6.69 13.82
CA LEU A 479 11.43 6.35 14.40
C LEU A 479 12.44 7.50 14.31
N PHE A 480 12.57 8.15 13.14
CA PHE A 480 13.51 9.27 12.98
C PHE A 480 13.12 10.43 13.89
N SER A 481 11.82 10.71 13.97
CA SER A 481 11.26 11.81 14.74
C SER A 481 11.31 11.55 16.25
N SER A 482 10.99 10.34 16.70
CA SER A 482 11.06 9.92 18.10
C SER A 482 12.50 9.93 18.61
N ASN A 483 13.44 9.38 17.84
CA ASN A 483 14.86 9.44 18.15
C ASN A 483 15.36 10.89 18.28
N PHE A 484 14.92 11.78 17.40
CA PHE A 484 15.26 13.20 17.50
C PHE A 484 14.69 13.84 18.77
N VAL A 485 13.42 13.60 19.10
CA VAL A 485 12.82 14.18 20.32
C VAL A 485 13.47 13.61 21.57
N LEU A 486 13.48 12.30 21.72
CA LEU A 486 13.92 11.60 22.93
C LEU A 486 15.41 11.81 23.22
N ASN A 487 16.26 11.87 22.18
CA ASN A 487 17.72 11.85 22.36
C ASN A 487 18.41 13.18 22.07
N ARG A 488 17.73 14.16 21.46
CA ARG A 488 18.36 15.43 21.02
C ARG A 488 17.66 16.69 21.50
N CYS A 489 16.41 16.60 21.96
CA CYS A 489 15.74 17.75 22.57
C CYS A 489 15.95 17.68 24.09
N ASP A 490 16.67 18.63 24.66
CA ASP A 490 16.97 18.71 26.10
C ASP A 490 16.33 19.93 26.79
N LYS A 491 15.65 20.78 26.02
CA LYS A 491 15.06 22.03 26.47
C LYS A 491 13.60 22.15 26.07
N GLU A 492 12.77 22.46 27.06
CA GLU A 492 11.33 22.68 26.88
C GLU A 492 11.06 23.84 25.91
N ASN A 493 10.13 23.62 24.99
CA ASN A 493 9.59 24.57 24.02
C ASN A 493 10.65 25.26 23.14
N GLU A 494 11.82 24.65 22.97
CA GLU A 494 12.92 25.22 22.19
C GLU A 494 12.60 25.24 20.68
N LEU A 495 11.94 24.21 20.17
CA LEU A 495 11.66 24.05 18.76
C LEU A 495 10.23 24.46 18.43
N THR A 496 10.01 24.92 17.20
CA THR A 496 8.71 25.37 16.73
C THR A 496 8.41 24.80 15.35
N LEU A 497 7.23 24.19 15.21
CA LEU A 497 6.66 23.72 13.95
C LEU A 497 5.39 24.48 13.59
N TYR A 498 5.00 24.37 12.33
CA TYR A 498 3.76 24.91 11.77
C TYR A 498 2.95 23.76 11.15
N PRO A 499 2.25 22.97 11.97
CA PRO A 499 1.62 21.71 11.54
C PRO A 499 0.38 21.90 10.65
N TRP A 500 -0.20 23.10 10.61
CA TRP A 500 -1.48 23.36 9.94
C TRP A 500 -1.35 23.94 8.53
N ILE A 501 -0.13 24.23 8.07
CA ILE A 501 0.09 24.99 6.83
C ILE A 501 -0.36 24.26 5.56
N HIS A 502 -0.53 22.94 5.62
CA HIS A 502 -1.01 22.12 4.50
C HIS A 502 -2.54 22.17 4.35
N GLN A 503 -3.26 22.62 5.38
CA GLN A 503 -4.71 22.70 5.39
C GLN A 503 -5.18 24.05 4.81
N PHE A 504 -5.57 24.06 3.54
CA PHE A 504 -6.09 25.26 2.86
C PHE A 504 -7.61 25.44 3.02
N SER A 505 -8.31 24.41 3.49
CA SER A 505 -9.76 24.40 3.70
C SER A 505 -10.10 24.51 5.18
N ASN A 506 -11.34 24.88 5.50
CA ASN A 506 -11.87 24.87 6.88
C ASN A 506 -11.09 25.75 7.88
N ASN A 507 -10.50 26.84 7.41
CA ASN A 507 -9.83 27.84 8.25
C ASN A 507 -10.80 28.99 8.54
N LYS A 508 -11.07 29.28 9.83
CA LYS A 508 -11.88 30.44 10.24
C LYS A 508 -11.12 31.75 10.01
N MET A 509 -9.83 31.76 10.35
CA MET A 509 -8.93 32.89 10.09
C MET A 509 -7.71 32.42 9.29
N SER A 510 -7.16 33.27 8.40
CA SER A 510 -5.93 32.94 7.67
C SER A 510 -4.73 32.73 8.61
N SER A 511 -4.73 33.37 9.78
CA SER A 511 -3.71 33.18 10.81
C SER A 511 -3.75 31.81 11.48
N ASP A 512 -4.88 31.11 11.44
CA ASP A 512 -4.99 29.77 12.04
C ASP A 512 -4.11 28.76 11.29
N GLN A 513 -4.00 28.90 9.95
CA GLN A 513 -3.17 28.06 9.10
C GLN A 513 -1.67 28.19 9.41
N THR A 514 -1.21 29.39 9.80
CA THR A 514 0.23 29.67 10.06
C THR A 514 0.55 29.81 11.54
N ARG A 515 -0.29 29.31 12.45
CA ARG A 515 0.03 29.39 13.89
C ARG A 515 1.19 28.44 14.23
N PRO A 516 2.13 28.89 15.08
CA PRO A 516 3.21 28.05 15.57
C PRO A 516 2.72 27.08 16.65
N VAL A 517 3.44 25.96 16.79
CA VAL A 517 3.34 25.01 17.90
C VAL A 517 4.75 24.70 18.38
N SER A 518 5.01 24.88 19.67
CA SER A 518 6.32 24.63 20.29
C SER A 518 6.39 23.23 20.91
N PHE A 519 7.58 22.64 20.91
CA PHE A 519 7.89 21.32 21.46
C PHE A 519 9.40 21.22 21.82
N PRO A 520 9.82 20.26 22.66
CA PRO A 520 8.97 19.39 23.49
C PRO A 520 8.36 20.17 24.68
N ASP A 521 7.16 19.83 25.13
CA ASP A 521 6.48 20.49 26.26
C ASP A 521 7.02 20.09 27.64
N VAL A 522 7.72 18.94 27.69
CA VAL A 522 8.49 18.44 28.83
C VAL A 522 9.90 18.11 28.35
N ASN A 523 10.90 18.11 29.23
CA ASN A 523 12.24 17.66 28.87
C ASN A 523 12.28 16.12 28.78
N PRO A 524 12.49 15.50 27.58
CA PRO A 524 12.56 14.04 27.44
C PRO A 524 13.71 13.40 28.23
N GLN A 525 14.77 14.15 28.54
CA GLN A 525 15.92 13.69 29.32
C GLN A 525 15.70 13.79 30.84
N SER A 526 14.50 14.19 31.29
CA SER A 526 14.16 14.28 32.71
C SER A 526 13.78 12.95 33.36
N LEU A 527 13.93 11.83 32.65
CA LEU A 527 13.74 10.50 33.23
C LEU A 527 14.72 10.29 34.41
N PRO A 528 14.26 9.65 35.51
CA PRO A 528 15.14 9.17 36.56
C PRO A 528 16.34 8.36 36.01
N ALA A 529 17.50 8.45 36.66
CA ALA A 529 18.73 7.82 36.18
C ALA A 529 18.67 6.28 36.15
N ASP A 530 17.75 5.70 36.92
CA ASP A 530 17.45 4.27 37.04
C ASP A 530 16.25 3.83 36.18
N SER A 531 15.64 4.74 35.40
CA SER A 531 14.55 4.38 34.48
C SER A 531 15.04 3.46 33.37
N ASP A 532 14.29 2.38 33.15
CA ASP A 532 14.49 1.46 32.02
C ASP A 532 13.50 1.81 30.90
N PHE A 533 13.95 2.68 29.99
CA PHE A 533 13.19 3.12 28.83
C PHE A 533 13.92 2.76 27.52
N SER A 534 13.22 2.11 26.60
CA SER A 534 13.76 1.75 25.28
C SER A 534 12.73 1.89 24.16
N MET A 535 13.23 2.03 22.92
CA MET A 535 12.44 2.03 21.69
C MET A 535 13.02 1.01 20.71
N VAL A 536 12.20 0.10 20.18
CA VAL A 536 12.61 -0.93 19.22
C VAL A 536 11.99 -0.66 17.85
N ALA A 537 12.81 -0.76 16.81
CA ALA A 537 12.39 -0.62 15.43
C ALA A 537 12.09 -1.98 14.80
N GLY A 538 10.92 -2.11 14.16
CA GLY A 538 10.54 -3.30 13.42
C GLY A 538 9.05 -3.62 13.54
N ASP A 539 8.59 -4.59 12.75
CA ASP A 539 7.23 -5.08 12.81
C ASP A 539 6.98 -5.75 14.17
N PHE A 540 5.89 -5.38 14.84
CA PHE A 540 5.49 -5.92 16.14
C PHE A 540 5.48 -7.45 16.17
N GLN A 541 4.94 -8.09 15.13
CA GLN A 541 4.78 -9.54 15.08
C GLN A 541 6.12 -10.26 14.84
N GLU A 542 7.07 -9.61 14.16
CA GLU A 542 8.38 -10.19 13.88
C GLU A 542 9.36 -9.99 15.03
N VAL A 543 9.30 -8.83 15.69
CA VAL A 543 10.18 -8.47 16.81
C VAL A 543 9.84 -9.28 18.06
N TYR A 544 8.55 -9.44 18.38
CA TYR A 544 8.12 -10.04 19.65
C TYR A 544 7.63 -11.47 19.45
N SER A 545 8.58 -12.40 19.43
CA SER A 545 8.32 -13.85 19.31
C SER A 545 8.59 -14.65 20.58
N ASP A 546 9.36 -14.09 21.53
CA ASP A 546 9.65 -14.74 22.80
C ASP A 546 8.40 -14.79 23.70
N PRO A 547 7.94 -15.99 24.12
CA PRO A 547 6.72 -16.13 24.90
C PRO A 547 6.91 -15.66 26.34
N GLU A 548 5.83 -15.20 26.96
CA GLU A 548 5.73 -14.96 28.41
C GLU A 548 6.76 -13.98 28.99
N MET A 549 7.03 -12.90 28.26
CA MET A 549 8.03 -11.89 28.62
C MET A 549 7.44 -10.65 29.29
N TRP A 550 6.18 -10.31 29.01
CA TRP A 550 5.59 -9.01 29.38
C TRP A 550 4.51 -9.13 30.46
N ASP A 551 4.55 -8.21 31.42
CA ASP A 551 3.52 -8.09 32.47
C ASP A 551 2.31 -7.31 31.96
N CYS A 552 2.55 -6.32 31.09
CA CYS A 552 1.54 -5.47 30.49
C CYS A 552 1.85 -5.19 29.01
N VAL A 553 0.83 -5.28 28.15
CA VAL A 553 0.85 -4.74 26.79
C VAL A 553 -0.19 -3.62 26.68
N ALA A 554 0.21 -2.43 26.28
CA ALA A 554 -0.65 -1.25 26.16
C ALA A 554 -0.74 -0.79 24.70
N THR A 555 -1.88 -1.03 24.05
CA THR A 555 -2.13 -0.61 22.66
C THR A 555 -3.00 0.65 22.63
N CYS A 556 -2.53 1.71 21.96
CA CYS A 556 -3.26 2.98 21.84
C CYS A 556 -3.35 3.40 20.37
N PHE A 557 -4.56 3.37 19.77
CA PHE A 557 -4.75 3.62 18.33
C PHE A 557 -3.82 2.76 17.45
N PHE A 558 -3.79 1.45 17.72
CA PHE A 558 -2.84 0.51 17.12
C PHE A 558 -3.49 -0.73 16.50
N ILE A 559 -4.48 -1.36 17.15
CA ILE A 559 -4.96 -2.68 16.71
C ILE A 559 -5.63 -2.66 15.32
N ASP A 560 -6.11 -1.50 14.89
CA ASP A 560 -6.68 -1.25 13.57
C ASP A 560 -5.62 -0.99 12.48
N THR A 561 -4.33 -1.01 12.83
CA THR A 561 -3.22 -1.02 11.86
C THR A 561 -2.85 -2.41 11.37
N ALA A 562 -3.49 -3.47 11.87
CA ALA A 562 -3.20 -4.84 11.45
C ALA A 562 -3.76 -5.15 10.06
N HIS A 563 -3.02 -5.94 9.28
CA HIS A 563 -3.60 -6.63 8.11
C HIS A 563 -4.67 -7.65 8.55
N ASN A 564 -4.39 -8.36 9.64
CA ASN A 564 -5.29 -9.28 10.31
C ASN A 564 -5.18 -9.08 11.82
N VAL A 565 -6.19 -8.45 12.42
CA VAL A 565 -6.18 -8.13 13.86
C VAL A 565 -6.13 -9.38 14.75
N VAL A 566 -6.53 -10.55 14.24
CA VAL A 566 -6.43 -11.82 14.98
C VAL A 566 -4.97 -12.19 15.22
N ASP A 567 -4.07 -11.90 14.29
CA ASP A 567 -2.65 -12.20 14.47
C ASP A 567 -2.03 -11.30 15.56
N TYR A 568 -2.50 -10.05 15.69
CA TYR A 568 -2.11 -9.18 16.81
C TYR A 568 -2.60 -9.75 18.15
N ILE A 569 -3.84 -10.23 18.22
CA ILE A 569 -4.39 -10.86 19.43
C ILE A 569 -3.55 -12.09 19.83
N GLU A 570 -3.16 -12.91 18.84
CA GLU A 570 -2.30 -14.08 19.05
C GLU A 570 -0.91 -13.70 19.57
N THR A 571 -0.24 -12.74 18.94
CA THR A 571 1.06 -12.25 19.39
C THR A 571 0.97 -11.74 20.83
N ILE A 572 -0.03 -10.92 21.16
CA ILE A 572 -0.23 -10.38 22.51
C ILE A 572 -0.44 -11.52 23.54
N TRP A 573 -1.26 -12.52 23.21
CA TRP A 573 -1.46 -13.69 24.07
C TRP A 573 -0.16 -14.45 24.35
N ASN A 574 0.65 -14.66 23.31
CA ASN A 574 1.89 -15.44 23.41
C ASN A 574 2.94 -14.72 24.26
N ILE A 575 3.13 -13.42 24.04
CA ILE A 575 4.20 -12.65 24.69
C ILE A 575 3.85 -12.24 26.14
N LEU A 576 2.57 -12.24 26.51
CA LEU A 576 2.14 -11.97 27.88
C LEU A 576 2.47 -13.13 28.81
N LYS A 577 3.00 -12.81 30.00
CA LYS A 577 3.15 -13.77 31.11
C LYS A 577 1.78 -14.31 31.54
N PRO A 578 1.70 -15.52 32.12
CA PRO A 578 0.52 -15.93 32.87
C PRO A 578 0.19 -14.91 33.96
N GLY A 579 -1.06 -14.45 34.00
CA GLY A 579 -1.50 -13.34 34.87
C GLY A 579 -1.25 -11.94 34.29
N GLY A 580 -0.54 -11.80 33.17
CA GLY A 580 -0.29 -10.53 32.49
C GLY A 580 -1.53 -9.91 31.87
N VAL A 581 -1.49 -8.60 31.61
CA VAL A 581 -2.64 -7.82 31.16
C VAL A 581 -2.41 -7.16 29.81
N TRP A 582 -3.48 -7.09 29.02
CA TRP A 582 -3.54 -6.28 27.82
C TRP A 582 -4.58 -5.18 28.00
N MET A 583 -4.13 -3.94 27.80
CA MET A 583 -4.97 -2.74 27.77
C MET A 583 -5.03 -2.20 26.36
N ASN A 584 -6.22 -1.88 25.87
CA ASN A 584 -6.41 -1.27 24.57
C ASN A 584 -7.28 -0.03 24.66
N LEU A 585 -6.86 1.08 24.06
CA LEU A 585 -7.70 2.25 23.82
C LEU A 585 -7.59 2.69 22.35
N GLY A 586 -8.69 2.66 21.62
CA GLY A 586 -8.69 3.15 20.24
C GLY A 586 -9.98 2.93 19.47
N PRO A 587 -10.07 3.47 18.25
CA PRO A 587 -11.14 3.18 17.30
C PRO A 587 -10.86 1.86 16.53
N LEU A 588 -11.69 1.61 15.51
CA LEU A 588 -11.47 0.56 14.51
C LEU A 588 -11.48 1.17 13.10
N LEU A 589 -10.50 2.03 12.82
CA LEU A 589 -10.29 2.61 11.49
C LEU A 589 -9.22 1.78 10.76
N TYR A 590 -9.65 0.67 10.17
CA TYR A 590 -8.75 -0.29 9.51
C TYR A 590 -7.88 0.36 8.44
N HIS A 591 -6.56 0.36 8.67
CA HIS A 591 -5.60 1.07 7.84
C HIS A 591 -5.65 0.65 6.37
N TYR A 592 -5.92 -0.65 6.13
CA TYR A 592 -5.82 -1.29 4.82
C TYR A 592 -7.17 -1.47 4.10
N GLU A 593 -8.31 -1.10 4.71
CA GLU A 593 -9.68 -1.35 4.19
C GLU A 593 -9.86 -0.94 2.72
N ASN A 594 -9.33 0.24 2.36
CA ASN A 594 -9.47 0.82 1.02
C ASN A 594 -8.15 0.81 0.22
N MET A 595 -7.15 0.07 0.68
CA MET A 595 -5.87 -0.07 -0.01
C MET A 595 -5.92 -1.25 -0.98
N ALA A 596 -5.75 -0.98 -2.26
CA ALA A 596 -5.75 -2.03 -3.26
C ALA A 596 -4.59 -3.00 -3.00
N ASN A 597 -4.92 -4.30 -2.89
CA ASN A 597 -4.01 -5.44 -2.72
C ASN A 597 -3.34 -5.57 -1.35
N GLU A 598 -3.83 -4.87 -0.35
CA GLU A 598 -3.43 -5.13 1.03
C GLU A 598 -4.44 -6.09 1.65
N LEU A 599 -3.95 -7.08 2.41
CA LEU A 599 -4.84 -7.87 3.25
C LEU A 599 -5.43 -6.95 4.32
N SER A 600 -6.73 -7.03 4.51
CA SER A 600 -7.43 -6.29 5.55
C SER A 600 -8.60 -7.14 6.02
N ILE A 601 -8.64 -7.45 7.31
CA ILE A 601 -9.73 -8.19 7.95
C ILE A 601 -10.43 -7.23 8.91
N GLU A 602 -11.52 -6.63 8.43
CA GLU A 602 -12.29 -5.63 9.17
C GLU A 602 -13.30 -6.33 10.10
N LEU A 603 -12.96 -6.44 11.38
CA LEU A 603 -13.85 -6.97 12.40
C LEU A 603 -14.57 -5.85 13.14
N SER A 604 -15.84 -6.08 13.46
CA SER A 604 -16.53 -5.26 14.45
C SER A 604 -15.92 -5.45 15.85
N TYR A 605 -16.15 -4.49 16.77
CA TYR A 605 -15.70 -4.65 18.16
C TYR A 605 -16.32 -5.90 18.83
N GLU A 606 -17.56 -6.25 18.49
CA GLU A 606 -18.21 -7.48 18.96
C GLU A 606 -17.41 -8.73 18.57
N GLU A 607 -16.96 -8.80 17.32
CA GLU A 607 -16.17 -9.92 16.80
C GLU A 607 -14.76 -9.95 17.41
N ILE A 608 -14.10 -8.80 17.56
CA ILE A 608 -12.81 -8.69 18.27
C ILE A 608 -12.96 -9.23 19.70
N LYS A 609 -13.95 -8.75 20.44
CA LYS A 609 -14.23 -9.22 21.80
C LYS A 609 -14.48 -10.73 21.84
N ALA A 610 -15.24 -11.26 20.89
CA ALA A 610 -15.49 -12.70 20.81
C ALA A 610 -14.22 -13.51 20.53
N VAL A 611 -13.31 -13.02 19.69
CA VAL A 611 -12.00 -13.66 19.43
C VAL A 611 -11.13 -13.63 20.68
N ILE A 612 -11.04 -12.48 21.36
CA ILE A 612 -10.30 -12.31 22.62
C ILE A 612 -10.73 -13.34 23.65
N LEU A 613 -12.04 -13.49 23.87
CA LEU A 613 -12.59 -14.45 24.83
C LEU A 613 -12.34 -15.91 24.40
N LYS A 614 -12.38 -16.21 23.09
CA LYS A 614 -12.08 -17.55 22.56
C LYS A 614 -10.61 -17.95 22.70
N TYR A 615 -9.69 -16.99 22.66
CA TYR A 615 -8.27 -17.22 22.97
C TYR A 615 -8.05 -17.61 24.44
N GLY A 616 -8.94 -17.19 25.33
CA GLY A 616 -8.87 -17.52 26.77
C GLY A 616 -8.59 -16.31 27.67
N PHE A 617 -8.56 -15.10 27.12
CA PHE A 617 -8.49 -13.88 27.93
C PHE A 617 -9.74 -13.70 28.80
N VAL A 618 -9.55 -13.17 30.00
CA VAL A 618 -10.62 -12.79 30.92
C VAL A 618 -10.79 -11.27 30.89
N LEU A 619 -12.00 -10.80 30.56
CA LEU A 619 -12.33 -9.38 30.54
C LEU A 619 -12.45 -8.84 31.98
N GLU A 620 -11.66 -7.81 32.30
CA GLU A 620 -11.68 -7.15 33.62
C GLU A 620 -12.38 -5.79 33.56
N LEU A 621 -12.21 -5.05 32.47
CA LEU A 621 -12.78 -3.73 32.28
C LEU A 621 -13.18 -3.54 30.81
N GLU A 622 -14.31 -2.87 30.60
CA GLU A 622 -14.80 -2.48 29.28
C GLU A 622 -15.54 -1.14 29.38
N SER A 623 -15.15 -0.18 28.56
CA SER A 623 -15.88 1.06 28.29
C SER A 623 -15.98 1.23 26.78
N GLN A 624 -17.20 1.16 26.25
CA GLN A 624 -17.44 1.18 24.81
C GLN A 624 -17.46 2.59 24.20
N SER A 625 -17.47 3.63 25.04
CA SER A 625 -17.52 5.02 24.57
C SER A 625 -16.55 5.89 25.37
N VAL A 626 -15.38 6.11 24.77
CA VAL A 626 -14.33 7.02 25.25
C VAL A 626 -14.04 8.00 24.12
N PRO A 627 -14.70 9.18 24.11
CA PRO A 627 -14.51 10.16 23.06
C PRO A 627 -13.07 10.69 23.03
N SER A 628 -12.44 10.64 21.87
CA SER A 628 -11.11 11.19 21.66
C SER A 628 -10.91 11.73 20.26
N THR A 629 -9.97 12.65 20.11
CA THR A 629 -9.52 13.15 18.81
C THR A 629 -8.13 12.57 18.47
N TYR A 630 -7.65 12.81 17.25
CA TYR A 630 -6.35 12.33 16.80
C TYR A 630 -5.66 13.36 15.90
N THR A 631 -4.56 13.94 16.37
CA THR A 631 -3.82 15.03 15.73
C THR A 631 -4.71 16.21 15.33
N GLU A 632 -5.64 16.57 16.21
CA GLU A 632 -6.70 17.53 15.91
C GLU A 632 -6.20 18.96 15.68
N ASN A 633 -6.73 19.63 14.65
CA ASN A 633 -6.66 21.07 14.53
C ASN A 633 -7.85 21.70 15.28
N ASP A 634 -7.64 22.10 16.52
CA ASP A 634 -8.65 22.68 17.43
C ASP A 634 -9.40 23.89 16.85
N ARG A 635 -8.80 24.62 15.90
CA ARG A 635 -9.40 25.79 15.21
C ARG A 635 -10.03 25.48 13.86
N SER A 636 -9.92 24.25 13.38
CA SER A 636 -10.55 23.82 12.12
C SER A 636 -12.07 23.89 12.20
N MET A 637 -12.72 24.22 11.08
CA MET A 637 -14.18 24.12 10.94
C MET A 637 -14.66 22.67 10.78
N LEU A 638 -13.77 21.75 10.41
CA LEU A 638 -14.04 20.31 10.31
C LEU A 638 -13.13 19.56 11.28
N LYS A 639 -13.73 18.70 12.11
CA LYS A 639 -13.04 17.92 13.14
C LYS A 639 -13.53 16.47 13.09
N TYR A 640 -12.64 15.54 13.38
CA TYR A 640 -12.96 14.13 13.53
C TYR A 640 -12.92 13.78 15.01
N LEU A 641 -13.98 13.12 15.48
CA LEU A 641 -14.09 12.56 16.81
C LEU A 641 -14.18 11.05 16.65
N TYR A 642 -13.39 10.34 17.43
CA TYR A 642 -13.42 8.89 17.54
C TYR A 642 -14.12 8.54 18.84
N ASP A 643 -15.15 7.70 18.75
CA ASP A 643 -15.74 7.08 19.93
C ASP A 643 -15.00 5.77 20.18
N CYS A 644 -13.98 5.83 21.03
CA CYS A 644 -13.05 4.72 21.23
C CYS A 644 -13.60 3.69 22.20
N VAL A 645 -13.15 2.46 22.05
CA VAL A 645 -13.33 1.42 23.07
C VAL A 645 -12.07 1.34 23.93
N PHE A 646 -12.27 1.35 25.24
CA PHE A 646 -11.24 1.05 26.22
C PHE A 646 -11.54 -0.28 26.90
N PHE A 647 -10.62 -1.23 26.88
CA PHE A 647 -10.77 -2.50 27.59
C PHE A 647 -9.48 -2.97 28.25
N ILE A 648 -9.64 -3.78 29.29
CA ILE A 648 -8.55 -4.49 29.96
C ILE A 648 -8.92 -5.95 30.03
N VAL A 649 -8.01 -6.79 29.55
CA VAL A 649 -8.15 -8.24 29.55
C VAL A 649 -6.91 -8.90 30.15
N ARG A 650 -7.10 -9.98 30.90
CA ARG A 650 -6.02 -10.70 31.59
C ARG A 650 -5.83 -12.09 30.99
N LYS A 651 -4.57 -12.47 30.75
CA LYS A 651 -4.19 -13.86 30.49
C LYS A 651 -4.27 -14.63 31.81
N PRO A 652 -5.06 -15.71 31.94
CA PRO A 652 -5.17 -16.45 33.19
C PRO A 652 -3.80 -16.89 33.73
N ALA A 653 -3.62 -16.85 35.05
CA ALA A 653 -2.46 -17.49 35.68
C ALA A 653 -2.59 -19.01 35.50
N GLU A 654 -1.47 -19.71 35.31
CA GLU A 654 -1.49 -21.17 35.22
C GLU A 654 -2.16 -21.76 36.47
N GLN A 655 -3.22 -22.55 36.27
CA GLN A 655 -3.70 -23.42 37.32
C GLN A 655 -2.63 -24.49 37.54
N LEU A 656 -2.00 -24.49 38.72
CA LEU A 656 -1.31 -25.67 39.23
C LEU A 656 -2.31 -26.82 39.20
N ILE A 657 -2.20 -27.69 38.19
CA ILE A 657 -2.91 -28.97 38.14
C ILE A 657 -2.29 -29.81 39.26
N ASN A 658 -2.83 -29.69 40.47
CA ASN A 658 -2.62 -30.67 41.51
C ASN A 658 -3.19 -32.00 41.00
N GLY A 659 -2.30 -32.99 40.93
CA GLY A 659 -2.53 -34.26 40.30
C GLY A 659 -3.71 -35.06 40.84
N ASP A 660 -4.24 -35.86 39.92
CA ASP A 660 -4.68 -37.23 40.15
C ASP A 660 -5.94 -37.44 40.99
N GLN A 661 -7.10 -37.31 40.33
CA GLN A 661 -8.21 -38.26 40.54
C GLN A 661 -8.78 -38.66 39.18
N THR A 662 -8.19 -39.71 38.61
CA THR A 662 -8.82 -40.54 37.59
C THR A 662 -10.09 -41.20 38.15
N PRO A 663 -11.28 -41.05 37.52
CA PRO A 663 -12.39 -41.94 37.80
C PRO A 663 -12.15 -43.24 37.03
N LYS A 664 -11.96 -44.34 37.76
CA LYS A 664 -11.89 -45.69 37.19
C LYS A 664 -13.18 -46.04 36.46
N ASP A 665 -13.02 -46.61 35.27
CA ASP A 665 -14.01 -47.38 34.55
C ASP A 665 -14.66 -48.45 35.44
N GLY A 666 -15.98 -48.52 35.38
CA GLY A 666 -16.81 -49.57 35.98
C GLY A 666 -17.86 -50.01 34.96
N GLN A 667 -17.79 -51.30 34.62
CA GLN A 667 -18.49 -51.98 33.55
C GLN A 667 -20.02 -51.95 33.66
N THR A 668 -20.64 -52.02 32.48
CA THR A 668 -22.01 -52.42 32.18
C THR A 668 -22.46 -53.70 32.89
N GLU A 669 -23.63 -53.66 33.55
CA GLU A 669 -24.55 -54.79 33.63
C GLU A 669 -25.99 -54.33 33.38
N ASP A 670 -26.64 -55.11 32.53
CA ASP A 670 -28.01 -55.00 32.02
C ASP A 670 -28.95 -55.80 32.95
N SER A 671 -30.12 -55.25 33.32
CA SER A 671 -31.37 -56.01 33.52
C SER A 671 -32.52 -55.15 34.05
N SER A 672 -33.48 -54.92 33.15
CA SER A 672 -34.94 -55.11 33.30
C SER A 672 -35.66 -54.82 34.64
N GLN A 673 -36.67 -53.94 34.51
CA GLN A 673 -38.06 -54.03 35.02
C GLN A 673 -38.29 -54.32 36.53
N THR A 674 -38.92 -53.37 37.25
CA THR A 674 -40.37 -53.36 37.61
C THR A 674 -40.76 -52.24 38.57
N ARG A 675 -41.84 -51.51 38.22
CA ARG A 675 -42.99 -51.05 39.04
C ARG A 675 -42.79 -50.76 40.54
N ASN A 676 -43.06 -49.51 40.96
CA ASN A 676 -44.36 -49.02 41.52
C ASN A 676 -44.20 -47.82 42.49
N SER A 677 -45.21 -46.92 42.45
CA SER A 677 -45.70 -45.99 43.49
C SER A 677 -44.72 -44.94 44.03
N THR A 678 -45.01 -43.63 44.01
CA THR A 678 -46.28 -42.96 44.38
C THR A 678 -46.33 -41.58 43.74
#